data_AF-A0A5N6T6B6-F1
#
_entry.id   AF-A0A5N6T6B6-F1
#
_cell.length_a   1.000
_cell.length_b   1.000
_cell.length_c   1.000
_cell.angle_alpha   90.00
_cell.angle_beta   90.00
_cell.angle_gamma   90.00
#
_symmetry.space_group_name_H-M   'P 1'
#
loop_
_entity.id
_entity.type
_entity.pdbx_description
1 polymer ?
#
loop_
_entity_poly.entity_id
_entity_poly.type
_entity_poly.pdbx_seq_one_letter_code
_entity_poly.pdbx_strand_id
1 'polypeptide(L)'
;MKIPTPQQLQQLHVSLGGGNYEPVATYDSTKATYLQDQEALQESLLRLCPANGWHKSSRAACSPRPVLVSSEHQRRWRELHEALVLAITDIVERWLTDSEARFPERMPLEPEEEDLLRWIDQQVPHNLPQYRDCRGSWRPDFLVEEDTSEESSGPVENFAISEINARFSFNGFMFATCGQQALHDMGICDHGNGLVGATDPAKILNGLLSLFQPNLPLHLLKGDEAGIDIHMVVDFLTRYLGITPRFVLPADLRLLPDPQAKGGYKLCCVVQNLDSSPDSSSVIHHNGEALEEIHQVGLELHQRELRALEPEMLRQISLRCFNDLRTILLVHDKRMLGIVKQELDRLVARNVLTLSQAKVLDKGIPETILPGSLELDQAIAYCKEIPDLKNEYILKPIRSGKGDGIVFGEDLDTKEWISRLEGLRCAALIPGGTCIVQRKVKQILCATRPSHVAEVSNTLRKSGILKVSLQFKDDASKYLQNLILGLHKNHGHGLPTTHSASRGWFWDVRPNSTTFQTPSHQARSETMQEFPWHTDCSYEEAPAKYFALQVLREDRCGGGTLSVMNVGKLSSMLSPSTCAALLRPEFRIDVPPEFVKSDASRHIIGSLMAADSSGAPSMLRFREDILTPLSVEAAAALTELKDCLLGLEVQAETLHLTPDCLPRGSIVLMDNHRWLHARNEVMDPERHLRRVRWHASPFPAVTM
;
A
#
# COMPACT_ATOMS: atom_id res chain seq x y z
N MET A 1 -27.62 13.00 2.12
CA MET A 1 -27.92 11.75 1.38
C MET A 1 -27.18 10.64 2.12
N LYS A 2 -27.86 9.65 2.71
CA LYS A 2 -27.15 8.58 3.45
C LYS A 2 -26.36 7.75 2.44
N ILE A 3 -25.03 7.80 2.52
CA ILE A 3 -24.18 6.91 1.72
C ILE A 3 -24.48 5.47 2.15
N PRO A 4 -24.68 4.51 1.22
CA PRO A 4 -24.82 3.10 1.58
C PRO A 4 -23.66 2.66 2.46
N THR A 5 -23.92 1.81 3.46
CA THR A 5 -22.85 1.25 4.30
C THR A 5 -21.81 0.61 3.38
N PRO A 6 -20.55 1.06 3.40
CA PRO A 6 -19.56 0.57 2.46
C PRO A 6 -19.24 -0.88 2.79
N GLN A 7 -19.19 -1.71 1.74
CA GLN A 7 -18.76 -3.12 1.83
C GLN A 7 -17.23 -3.26 1.85
N GLN A 8 -16.50 -2.15 1.63
CA GLN A 8 -15.04 -2.09 1.56
C GLN A 8 -14.50 -0.84 2.27
N LEU A 9 -13.25 -0.87 2.74
CA LEU A 9 -12.55 0.28 3.29
C LEU A 9 -12.49 1.41 2.26
N GLN A 10 -13.04 2.59 2.58
CA GLN A 10 -13.12 3.71 1.65
C GLN A 10 -12.51 4.96 2.27
N GLN A 11 -11.52 5.58 1.62
CA GLN A 11 -11.01 6.85 2.08
C GLN A 11 -12.03 7.97 1.81
N LEU A 12 -12.25 8.85 2.77
CA LEU A 12 -13.17 9.97 2.67
C LEU A 12 -12.47 11.33 2.74
N HIS A 13 -13.01 12.28 2.01
CA HIS A 13 -12.82 13.70 2.28
C HIS A 13 -14.05 14.21 3.03
N VAL A 14 -13.85 14.86 4.17
CA VAL A 14 -14.92 15.50 4.95
C VAL A 14 -14.62 16.99 5.00
N SER A 15 -15.57 17.81 4.56
CA SER A 15 -15.41 19.27 4.56
C SER A 15 -15.53 19.84 5.96
N LEU A 16 -14.53 20.61 6.39
CA LEU A 16 -14.46 21.28 7.70
C LEU A 16 -15.64 22.22 8.00
N GLY A 17 -16.35 22.72 6.97
CA GLY A 17 -17.34 23.79 7.11
C GLY A 17 -18.81 23.38 6.97
N GLY A 18 -19.12 22.09 6.76
CA GLY A 18 -20.50 21.69 6.47
C GLY A 18 -20.85 20.22 6.70
N GLY A 19 -19.94 19.41 7.24
CA GLY A 19 -20.18 18.00 7.53
C GLY A 19 -20.37 17.10 6.30
N ASN A 20 -20.48 17.67 5.10
CA ASN A 20 -20.55 16.93 3.86
C ASN A 20 -19.27 16.13 3.65
N TYR A 21 -19.42 14.88 3.24
CA TYR A 21 -18.30 14.00 2.94
C TYR A 21 -18.50 13.27 1.62
N GLU A 22 -17.39 13.00 0.95
CA GLU A 22 -17.34 12.28 -0.31
C GLU A 22 -16.18 11.28 -0.34
N PRO A 23 -16.31 10.15 -1.07
CA PRO A 23 -15.18 9.27 -1.32
C PRO A 23 -14.02 9.99 -2.02
N VAL A 24 -12.79 9.75 -1.57
CA VAL A 24 -11.60 10.22 -2.29
C VAL A 24 -11.39 9.32 -3.50
N ALA A 25 -11.87 9.77 -4.65
CA ALA A 25 -11.74 9.06 -5.91
C ALA A 25 -10.42 9.40 -6.62
N THR A 26 -10.05 10.69 -6.62
CA THR A 26 -8.77 11.22 -7.09
C THR A 26 -8.13 12.14 -6.04
N TYR A 27 -6.83 11.96 -5.78
CA TYR A 27 -6.07 12.85 -4.90
C TYR A 27 -5.32 13.92 -5.70
N ASP A 28 -5.64 15.18 -5.45
CA ASP A 28 -4.89 16.35 -5.93
C ASP A 28 -4.33 17.09 -4.72
N SER A 29 -3.03 16.93 -4.45
CA SER A 29 -2.34 17.57 -3.33
C SER A 29 -2.31 19.09 -3.41
N THR A 30 -2.58 19.67 -4.58
CA THR A 30 -2.54 21.12 -4.82
C THR A 30 -3.89 21.80 -4.64
N LYS A 31 -4.97 21.02 -4.50
CA LYS A 31 -6.31 21.55 -4.23
C LYS A 31 -6.26 22.35 -2.92
N ALA A 32 -6.59 23.64 -2.99
CA ALA A 32 -6.53 24.55 -1.84
C ALA A 32 -7.24 24.01 -0.59
N THR A 33 -8.36 23.30 -0.77
CA THR A 33 -9.08 22.63 0.32
C THR A 33 -8.23 21.57 1.02
N TYR A 34 -7.47 20.75 0.28
CA TYR A 34 -6.63 19.71 0.89
C TYR A 34 -5.44 20.26 1.64
N LEU A 35 -4.89 21.40 1.18
CA LEU A 35 -3.87 22.14 1.92
C LEU A 35 -4.43 22.68 3.24
N GLN A 36 -5.62 23.30 3.20
CA GLN A 36 -6.31 23.77 4.39
C GLN A 36 -6.61 22.65 5.39
N ASP A 37 -7.11 21.50 4.92
CA ASP A 37 -7.36 20.34 5.78
C ASP A 37 -6.08 19.81 6.42
N GLN A 38 -4.98 19.82 5.66
CA GLN A 38 -3.67 19.40 6.16
C GLN A 38 -3.17 20.36 7.23
N GLU A 39 -3.28 21.68 7.02
CA GLU A 39 -2.89 22.71 8.00
C GLU A 39 -3.70 22.58 9.29
N ALA A 40 -5.02 22.47 9.20
CA ALA A 40 -5.91 22.28 10.35
C ALA A 40 -5.54 21.02 11.17
N LEU A 41 -5.21 19.92 10.49
CA LEU A 41 -4.73 18.71 11.16
C LEU A 41 -3.40 18.95 11.87
N GLN A 42 -2.44 19.60 11.22
CA GLN A 42 -1.13 19.87 11.84
C GLN A 42 -1.26 20.77 13.06
N GLU A 43 -2.08 21.81 13.00
CA GLU A 43 -2.38 22.68 14.15
C GLU A 43 -3.00 21.88 15.30
N SER A 44 -3.95 20.99 15.00
CA SER A 44 -4.56 20.15 16.03
C SER A 44 -3.57 19.17 16.67
N LEU A 45 -2.73 18.51 15.87
CA LEU A 45 -1.70 17.60 16.36
C LEU A 45 -0.68 18.31 17.26
N LEU A 46 -0.30 19.55 16.93
CA LEU A 46 0.64 20.34 17.73
C LEU A 46 0.07 20.81 19.08
N ARG A 47 -1.26 20.97 19.18
CA ARG A 47 -1.93 21.20 20.48
C ARG A 47 -1.85 19.96 21.37
N LEU A 48 -1.97 18.77 20.76
CA LEU A 48 -1.98 17.50 21.49
C LEU A 48 -0.57 17.07 21.93
N CYS A 49 0.45 17.26 21.10
CA CYS A 49 1.85 16.92 21.42
C CYS A 49 2.81 17.92 20.75
N PRO A 50 3.79 18.48 21.49
CA PRO A 50 4.72 19.47 20.95
C PRO A 50 5.59 18.87 19.84
N ALA A 51 6.10 19.73 18.95
CA ALA A 51 6.81 19.30 17.74
C ALA A 51 8.00 18.36 18.00
N ASN A 52 8.70 18.54 19.12
CA ASN A 52 9.83 17.70 19.54
C ASN A 52 9.43 16.30 20.02
N GLY A 53 8.17 16.08 20.40
CA GLY A 53 7.65 14.76 20.76
C GLY A 53 7.43 13.84 19.56
N TRP A 54 7.25 14.42 18.36
CA TRP A 54 7.02 13.67 17.12
C TRP A 54 8.34 13.23 16.47
N HIS A 55 8.71 11.95 16.64
CA HIS A 55 9.93 11.40 16.05
C HIS A 55 10.00 11.65 14.53
N LYS A 56 11.10 12.26 14.06
CA LYS A 56 11.33 12.62 12.64
C LYS A 56 10.15 13.38 12.00
N SER A 57 9.44 14.21 12.77
CA SER A 57 8.25 14.93 12.31
C SER A 57 7.17 14.01 11.73
N SER A 58 6.99 12.82 12.32
CA SER A 58 6.01 11.82 11.89
C SER A 58 4.58 12.37 11.74
N ARG A 59 4.21 13.45 12.46
CA ARG A 59 2.96 14.21 12.26
C ARG A 59 2.70 14.65 10.81
N ALA A 60 3.76 14.93 10.03
CA ALA A 60 3.63 15.37 8.65
C ALA A 60 3.11 14.27 7.73
N ALA A 61 3.26 13.00 8.13
CA ALA A 61 2.71 11.85 7.43
C ALA A 61 1.23 11.57 7.79
N CYS A 62 0.66 12.26 8.79
CA CYS A 62 -0.76 12.12 9.12
C CYS A 62 -1.63 12.67 7.98
N SER A 63 -2.71 11.95 7.69
CA SER A 63 -3.69 12.33 6.67
C SER A 63 -5.00 12.80 7.33
N PRO A 64 -5.55 13.98 6.96
CA PRO A 64 -6.85 14.46 7.45
C PRO A 64 -8.03 13.74 6.80
N ARG A 65 -7.76 12.83 5.85
CA ARG A 65 -8.76 12.06 5.10
C ARG A 65 -8.87 10.67 5.71
N PRO A 66 -9.85 10.41 6.59
CA PRO A 66 -9.99 9.14 7.29
C PRO A 66 -10.42 8.02 6.34
N VAL A 67 -10.23 6.77 6.79
CA VAL A 67 -10.80 5.60 6.14
C VAL A 67 -12.14 5.27 6.80
N LEU A 68 -13.21 5.31 6.02
CA LEU A 68 -14.54 4.88 6.43
C LEU A 68 -14.57 3.37 6.60
N VAL A 69 -15.08 2.95 7.75
CA VAL A 69 -15.26 1.56 8.15
C VAL A 69 -16.71 1.34 8.54
N SER A 70 -17.22 0.13 8.34
CA SER A 70 -18.56 -0.26 8.78
C SER A 70 -18.52 -0.90 10.18
N SER A 71 -19.68 -1.02 10.82
CA SER A 71 -19.83 -1.82 12.04
C SER A 71 -19.48 -3.30 11.83
N GLU A 72 -19.67 -3.79 10.59
CA GLU A 72 -19.27 -5.14 10.18
C GLU A 72 -17.74 -5.31 10.23
N HIS A 73 -16.98 -4.35 9.70
CA HIS A 73 -15.52 -4.36 9.82
C HIS A 73 -15.08 -4.42 11.28
N GLN A 74 -15.66 -3.57 12.14
CA GLN A 74 -15.34 -3.56 13.57
C GLN A 74 -15.67 -4.89 14.26
N ARG A 75 -16.80 -5.53 13.90
CA ARG A 75 -17.16 -6.84 14.44
C ARG A 75 -16.11 -7.89 14.05
N ARG A 76 -15.74 -7.96 12.77
CA ARG A 76 -14.76 -8.92 12.26
C ARG A 76 -13.38 -8.72 12.87
N TRP A 77 -12.93 -7.47 13.04
CA TRP A 77 -11.67 -7.18 13.72
C TRP A 77 -11.69 -7.61 15.18
N ARG A 78 -12.82 -7.39 15.88
CA ARG A 78 -12.99 -7.83 17.27
C ARG A 78 -12.93 -9.34 17.38
N GLU A 79 -13.70 -10.06 16.56
CA GLU A 79 -13.72 -11.54 16.54
C GLU A 79 -12.32 -12.11 16.24
N LEU A 80 -11.62 -11.55 15.25
CA LEU A 80 -10.25 -11.95 14.90
C LEU A 80 -9.26 -11.67 16.04
N HIS A 81 -9.33 -10.48 16.65
CA HIS A 81 -8.45 -10.10 17.75
C HIS A 81 -8.70 -10.96 19.00
N GLU A 82 -9.96 -11.18 19.38
CA GLU A 82 -10.33 -12.01 20.54
C GLU A 82 -9.83 -13.45 20.35
N ALA A 83 -10.05 -14.05 19.17
CA ALA A 83 -9.54 -15.38 18.87
C ALA A 83 -8.00 -15.44 18.95
N LEU A 84 -7.31 -14.43 18.40
CA LEU A 84 -5.84 -14.38 18.42
C LEU A 84 -5.31 -14.28 19.85
N VAL A 85 -5.94 -13.45 20.68
CA VAL A 85 -5.57 -13.27 22.09
C VAL A 85 -5.76 -14.59 22.85
N LEU A 86 -6.88 -15.29 22.66
CA LEU A 86 -7.12 -16.59 23.30
C LEU A 86 -6.06 -17.63 22.89
N ALA A 87 -5.80 -17.75 21.58
CA ALA A 87 -4.83 -18.70 21.04
C ALA A 87 -3.42 -18.44 21.59
N ILE A 88 -2.93 -17.21 21.49
CA ILE A 88 -1.59 -16.83 21.95
C ILE A 88 -1.45 -17.00 23.46
N THR A 89 -2.48 -16.64 24.22
CA THR A 89 -2.45 -16.78 25.68
C THR A 89 -2.28 -18.24 26.10
N ASP A 90 -3.08 -19.16 25.55
CA ASP A 90 -2.96 -20.59 25.86
C ASP A 90 -1.61 -21.16 25.39
N ILE A 91 -1.15 -20.82 24.18
CA ILE A 91 0.14 -21.29 23.65
C ILE A 91 1.30 -20.86 24.55
N VAL A 92 1.34 -19.59 24.98
CA VAL A 92 2.43 -19.08 25.82
C VAL A 92 2.37 -19.67 27.24
N GLU A 93 1.18 -19.83 27.82
CA GLU A 93 1.04 -20.40 29.17
C GLU A 93 1.53 -21.85 29.26
N ARG A 94 1.42 -22.62 28.18
CA ARG A 94 1.86 -24.01 28.15
C ARG A 94 3.17 -24.22 27.40
N TRP A 95 3.88 -23.15 27.04
CA TRP A 95 5.05 -23.17 26.15
C TRP A 95 6.09 -24.23 26.56
N LEU A 96 6.37 -24.33 27.86
CA LEU A 96 7.38 -25.25 28.41
C LEU A 96 6.79 -26.55 28.95
N THR A 97 5.48 -26.58 29.23
CA THR A 97 4.84 -27.72 29.92
C THR A 97 4.19 -28.71 28.94
N ASP A 98 3.87 -28.28 27.73
CA ASP A 98 3.21 -29.14 26.72
C ASP A 98 4.24 -29.89 25.86
N SER A 99 4.64 -31.06 26.34
CA SER A 99 5.58 -31.95 25.63
C SER A 99 5.05 -32.51 24.31
N GLU A 100 3.73 -32.52 24.11
CA GLU A 100 3.12 -33.01 22.85
C GLU A 100 3.10 -31.92 21.77
N ALA A 101 3.03 -30.65 22.18
CA ALA A 101 3.11 -29.50 21.27
C ALA A 101 4.51 -29.20 20.78
N ARG A 102 5.54 -29.51 21.59
CA ARG A 102 6.96 -29.36 21.23
C ARG A 102 7.26 -27.97 20.68
N PHE A 103 6.79 -26.94 21.39
CA PHE A 103 6.93 -25.56 20.94
C PHE A 103 8.39 -25.10 20.84
N PRO A 104 9.28 -25.39 21.82
CA PRO A 104 10.69 -25.04 21.71
C PRO A 104 11.36 -25.68 20.48
N GLU A 105 10.97 -26.88 20.08
CA GLU A 105 11.54 -27.55 18.90
C GLU A 105 11.05 -26.95 17.57
N ARG A 106 9.81 -26.46 17.53
CA ARG A 106 9.21 -25.83 16.34
C ARG A 106 9.61 -24.37 16.17
N MET A 107 9.92 -23.70 17.27
CA MET A 107 10.31 -22.29 17.32
C MET A 107 11.46 -22.10 18.31
N PRO A 108 12.66 -22.64 18.00
CA PRO A 108 13.79 -22.55 18.92
C PRO A 108 14.21 -21.10 19.13
N LEU A 109 14.65 -20.83 20.35
CA LEU A 109 15.24 -19.58 20.80
C LEU A 109 16.74 -19.77 20.97
N GLU A 110 17.46 -18.68 21.23
CA GLU A 110 18.85 -18.82 21.69
C GLU A 110 18.86 -19.47 23.09
N PRO A 111 19.88 -20.26 23.45
CA PRO A 111 19.93 -20.97 24.73
C PRO A 111 19.70 -20.06 25.95
N GLU A 112 20.28 -18.86 25.95
CA GLU A 112 20.13 -17.90 27.04
C GLU A 112 18.71 -17.34 27.16
N GLU A 113 18.00 -17.22 26.04
CA GLU A 113 16.60 -16.80 26.02
C GLU A 113 15.69 -17.92 26.53
N GLU A 114 15.96 -19.17 26.15
CA GLU A 114 15.22 -20.33 26.65
C GLU A 114 15.43 -20.53 28.15
N ASP A 115 16.67 -20.38 28.63
CA ASP A 115 16.99 -20.42 30.06
C ASP A 115 16.27 -19.31 30.84
N LEU A 116 16.17 -18.10 30.27
CA LEU A 116 15.39 -17.02 30.86
C LEU A 116 13.90 -17.38 30.92
N LEU A 117 13.32 -17.95 29.86
CA LEU A 117 11.92 -18.37 29.87
C LEU A 117 11.64 -19.46 30.89
N ARG A 118 12.52 -20.46 31.01
CA ARG A 118 12.43 -21.51 32.03
C ARG A 118 12.50 -20.92 33.44
N TRP A 119 13.36 -19.93 33.64
CA TRP A 119 13.43 -19.23 34.92
C TRP A 119 12.18 -18.41 35.21
N ILE A 120 11.63 -17.68 34.22
CA ILE A 120 10.39 -16.91 34.34
C ILE A 120 9.22 -17.82 34.73
N ASP A 121 9.12 -19.00 34.12
CA ASP A 121 8.06 -19.97 34.42
C ASP A 121 8.07 -20.41 35.90
N GLN A 122 9.28 -20.62 36.46
CA GLN A 122 9.45 -20.93 37.89
C GLN A 122 9.04 -19.78 38.82
N GLN A 123 8.93 -18.55 38.32
CA GLN A 123 8.49 -17.39 39.10
C GLN A 123 6.97 -17.30 39.22
N VAL A 124 6.21 -18.05 38.43
CA VAL A 124 4.74 -18.00 38.41
C VAL A 124 4.15 -18.97 39.44
N PRO A 125 3.12 -18.61 40.24
CA PRO A 125 2.47 -17.30 40.35
C PRO A 125 3.09 -16.38 41.41
N HIS A 126 4.14 -16.84 42.11
CA HIS A 126 4.61 -16.24 43.37
C HIS A 126 5.25 -14.85 43.18
N ASN A 127 6.19 -14.76 42.24
CA ASN A 127 6.87 -13.53 41.89
C ASN A 127 6.21 -12.91 40.65
N LEU A 128 5.76 -13.68 39.68
CA LEU A 128 5.06 -13.16 38.51
C LEU A 128 3.62 -13.67 38.47
N PRO A 129 2.64 -12.85 38.07
CA PRO A 129 1.29 -13.36 37.86
C PRO A 129 1.25 -14.34 36.66
N GLN A 130 0.10 -15.00 36.50
CA GLN A 130 -0.16 -15.83 35.32
C GLN A 130 -0.03 -14.98 34.04
N TYR A 131 0.43 -15.58 32.95
CA TYR A 131 0.66 -14.84 31.70
C TYR A 131 -0.58 -14.08 31.24
N ARG A 132 -1.77 -14.70 31.29
CA ARG A 132 -3.05 -14.04 30.95
C ARG A 132 -3.30 -12.72 31.69
N ASP A 133 -2.71 -12.54 32.86
CA ASP A 133 -2.90 -11.36 33.71
C ASP A 133 -1.78 -10.32 33.53
N CYS A 134 -0.69 -10.64 32.82
CA CYS A 134 0.45 -9.74 32.61
C CYS A 134 1.00 -9.68 31.18
N ARG A 135 0.19 -10.04 30.17
CA ARG A 135 0.54 -10.05 28.73
C ARG A 135 1.30 -8.82 28.20
N GLY A 136 1.19 -7.65 28.82
CA GLY A 136 1.73 -6.41 28.29
C GLY A 136 0.95 -5.91 27.08
N SER A 137 1.65 -5.45 26.05
CA SER A 137 1.05 -4.77 24.89
C SER A 137 1.57 -5.34 23.56
N TRP A 138 0.66 -5.56 22.62
CA TRP A 138 0.99 -5.94 21.25
C TRP A 138 0.02 -5.34 20.23
N ARG A 139 0.51 -5.18 19.00
CA ARG A 139 -0.24 -4.63 17.86
C ARG A 139 -0.16 -5.62 16.68
N PRO A 140 -1.25 -6.32 16.35
CA PRO A 140 -1.31 -7.14 15.13
C PRO A 140 -1.52 -6.24 13.91
N ASP A 141 -0.62 -6.33 12.93
CA ASP A 141 -0.68 -5.53 11.72
C ASP A 141 -1.23 -6.38 10.56
N PHE A 142 -2.31 -5.93 9.92
CA PHE A 142 -3.01 -6.67 8.86
C PHE A 142 -2.92 -5.99 7.49
N LEU A 143 -3.04 -6.81 6.46
CA LEU A 143 -3.23 -6.40 5.06
C LEU A 143 -4.64 -6.80 4.61
N VAL A 144 -5.18 -6.10 3.60
CA VAL A 144 -6.54 -6.35 3.09
C VAL A 144 -6.48 -6.99 1.72
N GLU A 145 -7.09 -8.16 1.57
CA GLU A 145 -7.22 -8.87 0.28
C GLU A 145 -8.69 -9.12 -0.07
N GLU A 146 -8.95 -9.50 -1.31
CA GLU A 146 -10.29 -9.93 -1.73
C GLU A 146 -10.53 -11.37 -1.29
N ASP A 147 -11.65 -11.61 -0.62
CA ASP A 147 -12.12 -12.93 -0.26
C ASP A 147 -12.69 -13.62 -1.49
N THR A 148 -11.96 -14.62 -1.99
CA THR A 148 -12.35 -15.38 -3.19
C THR A 148 -13.18 -16.63 -2.86
N SER A 149 -13.69 -16.76 -1.63
CA SER A 149 -14.55 -17.91 -1.29
C SER A 149 -15.87 -17.88 -2.08
N GLU A 150 -16.23 -19.04 -2.64
CA GLU A 150 -17.36 -19.22 -3.59
C GLU A 150 -18.75 -18.86 -3.00
N GLU A 151 -18.84 -18.63 -1.69
CA GLU A 151 -20.11 -18.42 -0.96
C GLU A 151 -20.61 -16.97 -0.94
N SER A 152 -19.85 -15.99 -1.46
CA SER A 152 -20.21 -14.57 -1.37
C SER A 152 -20.74 -13.98 -2.69
N SER A 153 -21.85 -13.24 -2.61
CA SER A 153 -22.51 -12.59 -3.76
C SER A 153 -21.85 -11.27 -4.20
N GLY A 154 -20.57 -11.05 -3.86
CA GLY A 154 -19.82 -9.81 -4.14
C GLY A 154 -18.43 -9.79 -3.48
N PRO A 155 -17.58 -8.80 -3.81
CA PRO A 155 -16.19 -8.74 -3.32
C PRO A 155 -16.15 -8.41 -1.82
N VAL A 156 -15.94 -9.41 -0.97
CA VAL A 156 -15.80 -9.25 0.49
C VAL A 156 -14.33 -9.03 0.85
N GLU A 157 -14.01 -8.06 1.71
CA GLU A 157 -12.64 -7.86 2.19
C GLU A 157 -12.23 -8.96 3.17
N ASN A 158 -11.01 -9.48 3.08
CA ASN A 158 -10.40 -10.30 4.12
C ASN A 158 -9.26 -9.51 4.81
N PHE A 159 -9.18 -9.61 6.14
CA PHE A 159 -8.17 -8.93 6.95
C PHE A 159 -7.14 -9.95 7.42
N ALA A 160 -5.96 -9.92 6.83
CA ALA A 160 -4.94 -10.94 7.04
C ALA A 160 -3.76 -10.38 7.85
N ILE A 161 -3.62 -10.83 9.10
CA ILE A 161 -2.57 -10.45 10.05
C ILE A 161 -1.24 -10.97 9.56
N SER A 162 -0.37 -10.07 9.14
CA SER A 162 0.90 -10.41 8.48
C SER A 162 2.09 -10.43 9.46
N GLU A 163 1.96 -9.75 10.60
CA GLU A 163 2.91 -9.77 11.71
C GLU A 163 2.27 -9.27 13.02
N ILE A 164 2.95 -9.50 14.15
CA ILE A 164 2.59 -8.97 15.47
C ILE A 164 3.76 -8.17 16.04
N ASN A 165 3.50 -6.90 16.32
CA ASN A 165 4.47 -5.99 16.92
C ASN A 165 4.26 -5.94 18.44
N ALA A 166 5.13 -6.60 19.21
CA ALA A 166 4.99 -6.74 20.67
C ALA A 166 6.24 -6.32 21.47
N ARG A 167 7.32 -5.91 20.79
CA ARG A 167 8.58 -5.53 21.45
C ARG A 167 8.48 -4.22 22.22
N PHE A 168 7.78 -3.23 21.66
CA PHE A 168 7.71 -1.87 22.20
C PHE A 168 6.26 -1.51 22.55
N SER A 169 5.95 -1.44 23.84
CA SER A 169 4.56 -1.41 24.34
C SER A 169 3.74 -0.20 23.89
N PHE A 170 4.41 0.92 23.61
CA PHE A 170 3.75 2.18 23.24
C PHE A 170 3.60 2.37 21.73
N ASN A 171 4.33 1.60 20.92
CA ASN A 171 4.53 1.90 19.50
C ASN A 171 3.22 1.89 18.69
N GLY A 172 2.89 3.05 18.11
CA GLY A 172 1.71 3.31 17.28
C GLY A 172 0.43 3.67 18.04
N PHE A 173 0.38 3.50 19.37
CA PHE A 173 -0.84 3.73 20.14
C PHE A 173 -1.06 5.21 20.50
N MET A 174 -0.02 5.94 20.92
CA MET A 174 -0.13 7.39 21.14
C MET A 174 -0.28 8.13 19.82
N PHE A 175 0.42 7.69 18.77
CA PHE A 175 0.26 8.25 17.43
C PHE A 175 -1.20 8.13 16.95
N ALA A 176 -1.80 6.94 17.09
CA ALA A 176 -3.22 6.72 16.76
C ALA A 176 -4.17 7.52 17.65
N THR A 177 -3.88 7.63 18.95
CA THR A 177 -4.67 8.42 19.92
C THR A 177 -4.71 9.89 19.52
N CYS A 178 -3.54 10.50 19.28
CA CYS A 178 -3.44 11.89 18.85
C CYS A 178 -4.08 12.10 17.47
N GLY A 179 -3.90 11.16 16.53
CA GLY A 179 -4.51 11.23 15.21
C GLY A 179 -6.04 11.24 15.26
N GLN A 180 -6.63 10.31 16.01
CA GLN A 180 -8.10 10.25 16.16
C GLN A 180 -8.64 11.47 16.91
N GLN A 181 -7.97 11.92 17.98
CA GLN A 181 -8.37 13.12 18.70
C GLN A 181 -8.29 14.37 17.82
N ALA A 182 -7.26 14.50 16.99
CA ALA A 182 -7.15 15.61 16.04
C ALA A 182 -8.29 15.63 15.02
N LEU A 183 -8.72 14.46 14.52
CA LEU A 183 -9.89 14.38 13.63
C LEU A 183 -11.19 14.79 14.36
N HIS A 184 -11.34 14.45 15.64
CA HIS A 184 -12.46 14.93 16.45
C HIS A 184 -12.41 16.46 16.61
N ASP A 185 -11.26 17.01 16.98
CA ASP A 185 -11.07 18.46 17.18
C ASP A 185 -11.30 19.27 15.89
N MET A 186 -11.09 18.66 14.73
CA MET A 186 -11.38 19.23 13.40
C MET A 186 -12.87 19.16 13.02
N GLY A 187 -13.72 18.50 13.81
CA GLY A 187 -15.15 18.35 13.53
C GLY A 187 -15.48 17.33 12.43
N ILE A 188 -14.60 16.37 12.16
CA ILE A 188 -14.78 15.37 11.09
C ILE A 188 -16.03 14.50 11.32
N CYS A 189 -16.38 14.21 12.57
CA CYS A 189 -17.57 13.43 12.94
C CYS A 189 -18.75 14.30 13.41
N ASP A 190 -18.68 15.62 13.20
CA ASP A 190 -19.67 16.57 13.72
C ASP A 190 -20.76 16.90 12.67
N HIS A 191 -21.54 17.96 12.93
CA HIS A 191 -22.50 18.55 11.99
C HIS A 191 -23.63 17.61 11.53
N GLY A 192 -23.93 16.55 12.30
CA GLY A 192 -25.00 15.62 11.99
C GLY A 192 -24.76 14.78 10.74
N ASN A 193 -23.50 14.64 10.31
CA ASN A 193 -23.13 13.86 9.13
C ASN A 193 -23.27 12.33 9.35
N GLY A 194 -23.45 11.89 10.59
CA GLY A 194 -23.66 10.49 10.97
C GLY A 194 -22.39 9.65 11.01
N LEU A 195 -21.22 10.26 10.82
CA LEU A 195 -19.92 9.63 11.04
C LEU A 195 -19.61 9.58 12.53
N VAL A 196 -18.88 8.55 12.94
CA VAL A 196 -18.35 8.40 14.31
C VAL A 196 -16.91 7.92 14.22
N GLY A 197 -16.09 8.27 15.21
CA GLY A 197 -14.74 7.74 15.32
C GLY A 197 -14.75 6.22 15.38
N ALA A 198 -13.94 5.58 14.52
CA ALA A 198 -13.81 4.12 14.52
C ALA A 198 -13.13 3.60 15.80
N THR A 199 -12.39 4.47 16.47
CA THR A 199 -11.76 4.21 17.77
C THR A 199 -12.03 5.38 18.72
N ASP A 200 -11.93 5.09 20.01
CA ASP A 200 -12.07 6.06 21.09
C ASP A 200 -10.66 6.35 21.66
N PRO A 201 -10.13 7.57 21.50
CA PRO A 201 -8.81 7.95 22.04
C PRO A 201 -8.65 7.62 23.53
N ALA A 202 -9.72 7.79 24.32
CA ALA A 202 -9.68 7.52 25.76
C ALA A 202 -9.48 6.03 26.06
N LYS A 203 -10.03 5.13 25.24
CA LYS A 203 -9.84 3.67 25.42
C LYS A 203 -8.40 3.25 25.16
N ILE A 204 -7.76 3.81 24.12
CA ILE A 204 -6.35 3.53 23.82
C ILE A 204 -5.48 4.03 24.97
N LEU A 205 -5.69 5.26 25.40
CA LEU A 205 -4.94 5.86 26.49
C LEU A 205 -5.12 5.07 27.80
N ASN A 206 -6.36 4.72 28.17
CA ASN A 206 -6.63 3.91 29.36
C ASN A 206 -5.94 2.54 29.28
N GLY A 207 -5.89 1.93 28.08
CA GLY A 207 -5.11 0.71 27.83
C GLY A 207 -3.62 0.90 28.11
N LEU A 208 -3.00 1.97 27.61
CA LEU A 208 -1.60 2.28 27.88
C LEU A 208 -1.31 2.54 29.37
N LEU A 209 -2.18 3.30 30.03
CA LEU A 209 -2.06 3.61 31.46
C LEU A 209 -2.29 2.36 32.34
N SER A 210 -3.03 1.36 31.85
CA SER A 210 -3.25 0.11 32.58
C SER A 210 -2.03 -0.81 32.63
N LEU A 211 -0.99 -0.54 31.82
CA LEU A 211 0.22 -1.35 31.80
C LEU A 211 1.03 -1.19 33.09
N PHE A 212 1.04 -0.01 33.69
CA PHE A 212 1.91 0.32 34.82
C PHE A 212 1.12 0.95 35.97
N GLN A 213 1.73 1.04 37.14
CA GLN A 213 1.10 1.62 38.33
C GLN A 213 1.44 3.12 38.41
N PRO A 214 0.45 4.04 38.34
CA PRO A 214 0.71 5.49 38.36
C PRO A 214 1.32 6.00 39.66
N ASN A 215 1.15 5.28 40.76
CA ASN A 215 1.63 5.67 42.10
C ASN A 215 3.08 5.25 42.37
N LEU A 216 3.73 4.56 41.42
CA LEU A 216 5.13 4.16 41.52
C LEU A 216 5.98 4.96 40.52
N PRO A 217 7.27 5.21 40.81
CA PRO A 217 8.20 5.75 39.82
C PRO A 217 8.18 4.92 38.53
N LEU A 218 8.17 5.60 37.37
CA LEU A 218 8.14 4.96 36.07
C LEU A 218 9.52 5.07 35.41
N HIS A 219 10.20 3.93 35.26
CA HIS A 219 11.46 3.84 34.54
C HIS A 219 11.25 3.29 33.13
N LEU A 220 11.99 3.85 32.16
CA LEU A 220 11.97 3.44 30.76
C LEU A 220 13.41 3.06 30.38
N LEU A 221 13.68 1.76 30.30
CA LEU A 221 14.97 1.23 29.89
C LEU A 221 15.08 1.33 28.36
N LYS A 222 15.92 2.26 27.91
CA LYS A 222 16.03 2.67 26.52
C LYS A 222 17.45 2.52 26.02
N GLY A 223 17.58 2.04 24.79
CA GLY A 223 18.86 1.87 24.12
C GLY A 223 18.82 2.53 22.73
N ASP A 224 19.22 1.78 21.71
CA ASP A 224 19.44 2.30 20.36
C ASP A 224 18.16 2.59 19.56
N GLU A 225 17.02 1.98 19.91
CA GLU A 225 15.76 2.30 19.23
C GLU A 225 15.36 3.73 19.55
N ALA A 226 15.10 4.55 18.53
CA ALA A 226 14.75 5.95 18.74
C ALA A 226 13.34 6.10 19.35
N GLY A 227 12.40 5.23 18.96
CA GLY A 227 11.02 5.25 19.46
C GLY A 227 10.15 6.28 18.74
N ILE A 228 8.98 5.87 18.25
CA ILE A 228 7.99 6.78 17.66
C ILE A 228 7.16 7.45 18.75
N ASP A 229 6.55 6.63 19.62
CA ASP A 229 5.53 7.06 20.57
C ASP A 229 6.07 7.37 21.96
N ILE A 230 7.23 6.82 22.35
CA ILE A 230 7.69 6.89 23.75
C ILE A 230 7.83 8.33 24.24
N HIS A 231 8.31 9.23 23.39
CA HIS A 231 8.47 10.65 23.72
C HIS A 231 7.12 11.36 23.83
N MET A 232 6.14 10.95 23.02
CA MET A 232 4.76 11.43 23.12
C MET A 232 4.10 10.96 24.43
N VAL A 233 4.34 9.70 24.84
CA VAL A 233 3.88 9.17 26.13
C VAL A 233 4.48 9.97 27.28
N VAL A 234 5.81 10.16 27.28
CA VAL A 234 6.51 10.89 28.35
C VAL A 234 5.98 12.31 28.50
N ASP A 235 5.82 13.00 27.39
CA ASP A 235 5.28 14.35 27.37
C ASP A 235 3.81 14.39 27.86
N PHE A 236 2.98 13.42 27.46
CA PHE A 236 1.61 13.30 27.95
C PHE A 236 1.57 13.08 29.47
N LEU A 237 2.35 12.11 29.98
CA LEU A 237 2.41 11.77 31.41
C LEU A 237 2.85 12.97 32.25
N THR A 238 3.85 13.71 31.77
CA THR A 238 4.39 14.88 32.47
C THR A 238 3.38 16.02 32.49
N ARG A 239 2.82 16.37 31.32
CA ARG A 239 1.92 17.53 31.19
C ARG A 239 0.56 17.34 31.84
N TYR A 240 0.00 16.13 31.77
CA TYR A 240 -1.40 15.90 32.15
C TYR A 240 -1.58 15.07 33.42
N LEU A 241 -0.60 14.23 33.79
CA LEU A 241 -0.70 13.36 34.97
C LEU A 241 0.33 13.68 36.05
N GLY A 242 1.25 14.62 35.81
CA GLY A 242 2.32 14.96 36.76
C GLY A 242 3.30 13.82 37.02
N ILE A 243 3.29 12.79 36.17
CA ILE A 243 4.23 11.66 36.24
C ILE A 243 5.41 12.02 35.35
N THR A 244 6.61 12.01 35.91
CA THR A 244 7.85 12.28 35.16
C THR A 244 8.61 10.96 34.97
N PRO A 245 8.46 10.28 33.82
CA PRO A 245 9.15 9.02 33.58
C PRO A 245 10.66 9.26 33.44
N ARG A 246 11.44 8.30 33.91
CA ARG A 246 12.90 8.36 33.87
C ARG A 246 13.46 7.42 32.82
N PHE A 247 14.19 7.97 31.85
CA PHE A 247 14.99 7.16 30.94
C PHE A 247 16.21 6.59 31.66
N VAL A 248 16.44 5.30 31.47
CA VAL A 248 17.57 4.55 32.05
C VAL A 248 18.33 3.89 30.90
N LEU A 249 19.65 4.02 30.89
CA LEU A 249 20.49 3.27 29.95
C LEU A 249 20.84 1.89 30.54
N PRO A 250 21.07 0.86 29.71
CA PRO A 250 21.58 -0.43 30.17
C PRO A 250 22.82 -0.32 31.09
N ALA A 251 23.74 0.60 30.78
CA ALA A 251 24.96 0.81 31.55
C ALA A 251 24.74 1.40 32.95
N ASP A 252 23.57 2.01 33.20
CA ASP A 252 23.24 2.65 34.47
C ASP A 252 22.56 1.68 35.45
N LEU A 253 22.29 0.43 35.04
CA LEU A 253 21.64 -0.56 35.88
C LEU A 253 22.59 -1.15 36.93
N ARG A 254 22.08 -1.38 38.14
CA ARG A 254 22.79 -2.03 39.26
C ARG A 254 21.88 -3.06 39.91
N LEU A 255 22.47 -4.15 40.40
CA LEU A 255 21.79 -5.13 41.24
C LEU A 255 22.38 -5.08 42.65
N LEU A 256 21.52 -4.88 43.64
CA LEU A 256 21.90 -4.91 45.05
C LEU A 256 21.28 -6.15 45.69
N PRO A 257 22.08 -7.07 46.26
CA PRO A 257 21.54 -8.24 46.97
C PRO A 257 20.64 -7.80 48.12
N ASP A 258 19.42 -8.34 48.15
CA ASP A 258 18.46 -8.11 49.24
C ASP A 258 17.59 -9.36 49.40
N PRO A 259 17.82 -10.19 50.44
CA PRO A 259 17.07 -11.42 50.67
C PRO A 259 15.57 -11.23 50.85
N GLN A 260 15.12 -10.02 51.17
CA GLN A 260 13.71 -9.68 51.32
C GLN A 260 13.08 -9.18 50.01
N ALA A 261 13.91 -8.80 49.03
CA ALA A 261 13.43 -8.31 47.75
C ALA A 261 12.99 -9.46 46.84
N LYS A 262 12.02 -9.13 45.98
CA LYS A 262 11.55 -10.02 44.93
C LYS A 262 12.72 -10.48 44.05
N GLY A 263 12.92 -11.80 43.96
CA GLY A 263 14.04 -12.39 43.22
C GLY A 263 15.41 -12.27 43.91
N GLY A 264 15.47 -11.85 45.18
CA GLY A 264 16.71 -11.76 45.97
C GLY A 264 17.57 -10.52 45.69
N TYR A 265 17.10 -9.60 44.85
CA TYR A 265 17.81 -8.38 44.48
C TYR A 265 16.88 -7.18 44.38
N LYS A 266 17.41 -6.01 44.73
CA LYS A 266 16.89 -4.71 44.27
C LYS A 266 17.50 -4.40 42.91
N LEU A 267 16.63 -4.09 41.95
CA LEU A 267 17.03 -3.52 40.67
C LEU A 267 17.12 -2.01 40.85
N CYS A 268 18.25 -1.41 40.55
CA CYS A 268 18.46 0.02 40.71
C CYS A 268 19.04 0.66 39.45
N CYS A 269 18.93 1.99 39.32
CA CYS A 269 19.68 2.79 38.36
C CYS A 269 20.52 3.88 39.02
N VAL A 270 21.64 4.24 38.39
CA VAL A 270 22.49 5.36 38.82
C VAL A 270 21.78 6.71 38.64
N VAL A 271 21.88 7.57 39.66
CA VAL A 271 21.39 8.95 39.70
C VAL A 271 22.53 9.92 39.48
N GLN A 272 22.52 10.60 38.32
CA GLN A 272 23.57 11.56 37.96
C GLN A 272 23.32 12.96 38.54
N ASN A 273 22.07 13.36 38.79
CA ASN A 273 21.70 14.67 39.35
C ASN A 273 20.74 14.53 40.54
N LEU A 274 21.25 14.75 41.76
CA LEU A 274 20.46 14.71 43.00
C LEU A 274 19.35 15.80 43.04
N ASP A 275 19.52 16.90 42.32
CA ASP A 275 18.56 18.02 42.26
C ASP A 275 17.27 17.71 41.47
N SER A 276 17.24 16.60 40.72
CA SER A 276 16.07 16.14 39.96
C SER A 276 15.23 15.07 40.65
N SER A 277 15.61 14.64 41.87
CA SER A 277 14.81 13.70 42.66
C SER A 277 13.76 14.47 43.49
N PRO A 278 12.45 14.21 43.32
CA PRO A 278 11.42 14.85 44.14
C PRO A 278 11.48 14.44 45.62
N ASP A 279 12.12 13.29 45.92
CA ASP A 279 12.29 12.77 47.27
C ASP A 279 13.75 12.38 47.50
N SER A 280 14.48 13.19 48.27
CA SER A 280 15.86 12.88 48.67
C SER A 280 15.95 11.71 49.66
N SER A 281 14.82 11.20 50.17
CA SER A 281 14.74 10.12 51.16
C SER A 281 14.78 8.70 50.58
N SER A 282 14.70 8.52 49.26
CA SER A 282 14.68 7.20 48.59
C SER A 282 16.00 6.81 47.91
N VAL A 283 17.02 7.68 47.97
CA VAL A 283 18.32 7.44 47.33
C VAL A 283 19.17 6.46 48.14
N ILE A 284 19.65 5.40 47.49
CA ILE A 284 20.52 4.38 48.06
C ILE A 284 21.96 4.70 47.68
N HIS A 285 22.85 4.88 48.65
CA HIS A 285 24.28 5.06 48.38
C HIS A 285 25.00 3.71 48.43
N HIS A 286 25.64 3.33 47.32
CA HIS A 286 26.38 2.07 47.22
C HIS A 286 27.62 2.24 46.33
N ASN A 287 28.79 1.80 46.80
CA ASN A 287 30.07 1.89 46.08
C ASN A 287 30.41 3.28 45.51
N GLY A 288 30.01 4.34 46.21
CA GLY A 288 30.23 5.73 45.77
C GLY A 288 29.23 6.25 44.74
N GLU A 289 28.28 5.42 44.30
CA GLU A 289 27.17 5.81 43.42
C GLU A 289 25.92 6.13 44.25
N ALA A 290 25.15 7.12 43.78
CA ALA A 290 23.78 7.36 44.23
C ALA A 290 22.84 6.57 43.34
N LEU A 291 22.00 5.73 43.94
CA LEU A 291 21.12 4.80 43.23
C LEU A 291 19.66 5.06 43.58
N GLU A 292 18.78 4.77 42.63
CA GLU A 292 17.33 4.77 42.80
C GLU A 292 16.79 3.39 42.47
N GLU A 293 15.87 2.87 43.28
CA GLU A 293 15.24 1.58 43.03
C GLU A 293 14.23 1.64 41.88
N ILE A 294 14.31 0.66 40.98
CA ILE A 294 13.37 0.44 39.89
C ILE A 294 12.32 -0.55 40.36
N HIS A 295 11.07 -0.07 40.52
CA HIS A 295 9.93 -0.90 40.91
C HIS A 295 9.16 -1.44 39.71
N GLN A 296 9.17 -0.71 38.60
CA GLN A 296 8.53 -1.07 37.34
C GLN A 296 9.31 -0.48 36.17
N VAL A 297 9.35 -1.18 35.04
CA VAL A 297 10.15 -0.75 33.89
C VAL A 297 9.47 -1.04 32.55
N GLY A 298 9.52 -0.06 31.65
CA GLY A 298 9.19 -0.24 30.23
C GLY A 298 10.44 -0.48 29.41
N LEU A 299 10.37 -1.35 28.41
CA LEU A 299 11.52 -1.69 27.56
C LEU A 299 11.42 -1.06 26.18
N GLU A 300 12.51 -0.42 25.75
CA GLU A 300 12.72 0.04 24.40
C GLU A 300 14.14 -0.34 23.93
N LEU A 301 14.37 -1.65 23.93
CA LEU A 301 15.63 -2.30 23.59
C LEU A 301 15.46 -3.25 22.40
N HIS A 302 16.43 -3.28 21.49
CA HIS A 302 16.55 -4.32 20.47
C HIS A 302 16.97 -5.66 21.08
N GLN A 303 16.70 -6.75 20.35
CA GLN A 303 17.06 -8.11 20.79
C GLN A 303 18.56 -8.27 21.11
N ARG A 304 19.44 -7.60 20.37
CA ARG A 304 20.89 -7.62 20.63
C ARG A 304 21.27 -6.92 21.94
N GLU A 305 20.50 -5.92 22.35
CA GLU A 305 20.73 -5.17 23.59
C GLU A 305 20.24 -5.97 24.79
N LEU A 306 19.09 -6.65 24.66
CA LEU A 306 18.63 -7.62 25.66
C LEU A 306 19.68 -8.72 25.87
N ARG A 307 20.21 -9.31 24.79
CA ARG A 307 21.26 -10.34 24.87
C ARG A 307 22.59 -9.85 25.46
N ALA A 308 22.85 -8.55 25.43
CA ALA A 308 24.08 -7.98 25.98
C ALA A 308 24.00 -7.78 27.51
N LEU A 309 22.82 -7.91 28.11
CA LEU A 309 22.64 -7.82 29.55
C LEU A 309 23.00 -9.14 30.23
N GLU A 310 23.62 -9.05 31.40
CA GLU A 310 23.93 -10.22 32.22
C GLU A 310 22.66 -11.02 32.56
N PRO A 311 22.71 -12.36 32.64
CA PRO A 311 21.53 -13.20 32.87
C PRO A 311 20.73 -12.80 34.10
N GLU A 312 21.40 -12.49 35.22
CA GLU A 312 20.71 -12.08 36.44
C GLU A 312 20.06 -10.70 36.30
N MET A 313 20.64 -9.79 35.52
CA MET A 313 20.01 -8.49 35.22
C MET A 313 18.69 -8.68 34.46
N LEU A 314 18.68 -9.53 33.44
CA LEU A 314 17.47 -9.84 32.67
C LEU A 314 16.38 -10.47 33.54
N ARG A 315 16.75 -11.38 34.45
CA ARG A 315 15.82 -11.95 35.43
C ARG A 315 15.16 -10.88 36.28
N GLN A 316 15.96 -9.97 36.85
CA GLN A 316 15.43 -8.90 37.70
C GLN A 316 14.61 -7.87 36.93
N ILE A 317 14.95 -7.58 35.67
CA ILE A 317 14.11 -6.79 34.75
C ILE A 317 12.78 -7.51 34.49
N SER A 318 12.82 -8.81 34.22
CA SER A 318 11.62 -9.60 33.90
C SER A 318 10.58 -9.58 35.02
N LEU A 319 11.02 -9.49 36.29
CA LEU A 319 10.13 -9.38 37.44
C LEU A 319 9.40 -8.04 37.55
N ARG A 320 9.87 -7.00 36.87
CA ARG A 320 9.43 -5.60 37.02
C ARG A 320 8.92 -5.02 35.69
N CYS A 321 9.16 -5.71 34.59
CA CYS A 321 8.76 -5.27 33.27
C CYS A 321 7.24 -5.39 33.12
N PHE A 322 6.57 -4.29 32.78
CA PHE A 322 5.13 -4.35 32.48
C PHE A 322 4.82 -4.89 31.08
N ASN A 323 5.85 -5.09 30.24
CA ASN A 323 5.74 -5.81 28.99
C ASN A 323 6.41 -7.17 29.12
N ASP A 324 5.63 -8.21 29.35
CA ASP A 324 6.15 -9.54 29.69
C ASP A 324 7.20 -10.03 28.68
N LEU A 325 8.31 -10.57 29.18
CA LEU A 325 9.40 -11.03 28.32
C LEU A 325 8.97 -12.23 27.46
N ARG A 326 7.99 -13.04 27.89
CA ARG A 326 7.37 -14.07 27.04
C ARG A 326 6.69 -13.44 25.83
N THR A 327 6.05 -12.29 25.98
CA THR A 327 5.46 -11.53 24.86
C THR A 327 6.53 -10.99 23.92
N ILE A 328 7.60 -10.41 24.47
CA ILE A 328 8.70 -9.85 23.66
C ILE A 328 9.45 -10.95 22.89
N LEU A 329 9.71 -12.10 23.51
CA LEU A 329 10.53 -13.18 22.94
C LEU A 329 9.74 -14.13 22.05
N LEU A 330 8.48 -14.41 22.39
CA LEU A 330 7.64 -15.38 21.68
C LEU A 330 6.65 -14.70 20.73
N VAL A 331 5.84 -13.77 21.24
CA VAL A 331 4.70 -13.21 20.48
C VAL A 331 5.14 -12.28 19.37
N HIS A 332 6.23 -11.54 19.57
CA HIS A 332 6.83 -10.70 18.52
C HIS A 332 7.50 -11.53 17.39
N ASP A 333 7.80 -12.80 17.63
CA ASP A 333 8.45 -13.65 16.64
C ASP A 333 7.45 -14.00 15.52
N LYS A 334 7.84 -13.77 14.26
CA LYS A 334 6.96 -14.02 13.11
C LYS A 334 6.54 -15.49 13.00
N ARG A 335 7.32 -16.41 13.58
CA ARG A 335 6.98 -17.84 13.70
C ARG A 335 5.73 -18.08 14.55
N MET A 336 5.38 -17.19 15.49
CA MET A 336 4.18 -17.34 16.32
C MET A 336 2.91 -17.49 15.48
N LEU A 337 2.79 -16.77 14.35
CA LEU A 337 1.63 -16.92 13.46
C LEU A 337 1.53 -18.32 12.85
N GLY A 338 2.66 -18.94 12.50
CA GLY A 338 2.70 -20.33 12.03
C GLY A 338 2.39 -21.34 13.14
N ILE A 339 2.87 -21.08 14.36
CA ILE A 339 2.51 -21.89 15.54
C ILE A 339 1.01 -21.84 15.80
N VAL A 340 0.38 -20.65 15.78
CA VAL A 340 -1.07 -20.49 15.94
C VAL A 340 -1.82 -21.30 14.87
N LYS A 341 -1.41 -21.20 13.59
CA LYS A 341 -2.06 -21.98 12.50
C LYS A 341 -1.97 -23.49 12.72
N GLN A 342 -0.80 -24.00 13.11
CA GLN A 342 -0.60 -25.42 13.37
C GLN A 342 -1.33 -25.91 14.63
N GLU A 343 -1.67 -25.02 15.58
CA GLU A 343 -2.34 -25.39 16.83
C GLU A 343 -3.87 -25.26 16.79
N LEU A 344 -4.48 -24.78 15.69
CA LEU A 344 -5.93 -24.48 15.63
C LEU A 344 -6.81 -25.67 16.06
N ASP A 345 -6.57 -26.86 15.52
CA ASP A 345 -7.36 -28.06 15.86
C ASP A 345 -7.19 -28.45 17.33
N ARG A 346 -5.98 -28.32 17.87
CA ARG A 346 -5.69 -28.61 19.29
C ARG A 346 -6.35 -27.59 20.21
N LEU A 347 -6.32 -26.31 19.84
CA LEU A 347 -6.98 -25.23 20.57
C LEU A 347 -8.50 -25.44 20.63
N VAL A 348 -9.11 -25.95 19.55
CA VAL A 348 -10.52 -26.36 19.55
C VAL A 348 -10.74 -27.57 20.44
N ALA A 349 -9.93 -28.63 20.31
CA ALA A 349 -10.05 -29.84 21.12
C ALA A 349 -9.91 -29.56 22.62
N ARG A 350 -9.12 -28.54 22.99
CA ARG A 350 -8.93 -28.07 24.36
C ARG A 350 -10.00 -27.10 24.85
N ASN A 351 -10.99 -26.75 24.02
CA ASN A 351 -12.02 -25.74 24.30
C ASN A 351 -11.47 -24.33 24.59
N VAL A 352 -10.28 -24.01 24.06
CA VAL A 352 -9.72 -22.65 24.11
C VAL A 352 -10.38 -21.79 23.03
N LEU A 353 -10.58 -22.37 21.85
CA LEU A 353 -11.28 -21.74 20.73
C LEU A 353 -12.55 -22.52 20.40
N THR A 354 -13.58 -21.79 20.00
CA THR A 354 -14.70 -22.36 19.26
C THR A 354 -14.29 -22.69 17.82
N LEU A 355 -15.01 -23.59 17.16
CA LEU A 355 -14.81 -23.89 15.73
C LEU A 355 -14.90 -22.62 14.86
N SER A 356 -15.80 -21.69 15.19
CA SER A 356 -15.92 -20.40 14.50
C SER A 356 -14.69 -19.53 14.68
N GLN A 357 -14.15 -19.43 15.90
CA GLN A 357 -12.93 -18.65 16.16
C GLN A 357 -11.71 -19.25 15.45
N ALA A 358 -11.60 -20.58 15.42
CA ALA A 358 -10.53 -21.25 14.69
C ALA A 358 -10.59 -20.96 13.18
N LYS A 359 -11.78 -20.98 12.57
CA LYS A 359 -11.98 -20.59 11.17
C LYS A 359 -11.64 -19.12 10.91
N VAL A 360 -12.01 -18.23 11.83
CA VAL A 360 -11.67 -16.80 11.76
C VAL A 360 -10.16 -16.61 11.77
N LEU A 361 -9.42 -17.32 12.63
CA LEU A 361 -7.96 -17.27 12.65
C LEU A 361 -7.31 -17.89 11.41
N ASP A 362 -7.82 -19.03 10.96
CA ASP A 362 -7.27 -19.70 9.78
C ASP A 362 -7.30 -18.80 8.54
N LYS A 363 -8.43 -18.09 8.37
CA LYS A 363 -8.63 -17.11 7.31
C LYS A 363 -7.91 -15.78 7.57
N GLY A 364 -7.83 -15.37 8.83
CA GLY A 364 -7.25 -14.11 9.27
C GLY A 364 -5.72 -14.13 9.41
N ILE A 365 -5.07 -15.28 9.25
CA ILE A 365 -3.61 -15.42 9.25
C ILE A 365 -3.20 -16.04 7.91
N PRO A 366 -2.44 -15.31 7.05
CA PRO A 366 -1.87 -15.88 5.84
C PRO A 366 -1.10 -17.15 6.15
N GLU A 367 -1.13 -18.13 5.25
CA GLU A 367 -0.30 -19.32 5.37
C GLU A 367 1.14 -18.93 5.72
N THR A 368 1.59 -19.42 6.88
CA THR A 368 2.87 -19.07 7.50
C THR A 368 3.56 -20.37 7.85
N ILE A 369 4.52 -20.74 7.03
CA ILE A 369 5.24 -22.01 7.08
C ILE A 369 6.52 -21.82 7.91
N LEU A 370 6.71 -22.71 8.87
CA LEU A 370 7.85 -22.68 9.78
C LEU A 370 9.08 -23.39 9.19
N PRO A 371 10.30 -22.92 9.47
CA PRO A 371 11.52 -23.68 9.26
C PRO A 371 11.45 -25.08 9.89
N GLY A 372 11.97 -26.09 9.20
CA GLY A 372 11.98 -27.49 9.64
C GLY A 372 10.61 -28.17 9.75
N SER A 373 9.55 -27.56 9.22
CA SER A 373 8.20 -28.14 9.22
C SER A 373 7.95 -29.05 8.01
N LEU A 374 6.94 -29.92 8.10
CA LEU A 374 6.54 -30.79 6.99
C LEU A 374 5.94 -29.97 5.84
N GLU A 375 5.25 -28.89 6.18
CA GLU A 375 4.67 -27.92 5.26
C GLU A 375 5.76 -27.24 4.42
N LEU A 376 6.96 -27.02 4.99
CA LEU A 376 8.11 -26.53 4.23
C LEU A 376 8.60 -27.55 3.21
N ASP A 377 8.69 -28.83 3.58
CA ASP A 377 9.08 -29.90 2.65
C ASP A 377 8.11 -30.00 1.48
N GLN A 378 6.80 -29.88 1.76
CA GLN A 378 5.74 -29.83 0.75
C GLN A 378 5.88 -28.58 -0.14
N ALA A 379 6.08 -27.40 0.44
CA ALA A 379 6.28 -26.17 -0.32
C ALA A 379 7.51 -26.24 -1.24
N ILE A 380 8.60 -26.86 -0.79
CA ILE A 380 9.79 -27.12 -1.63
C ILE A 380 9.45 -28.04 -2.80
N ALA A 381 8.73 -29.14 -2.55
CA ALA A 381 8.31 -30.07 -3.60
C ALA A 381 7.42 -29.37 -4.64
N TYR A 382 6.40 -28.62 -4.19
CA TYR A 382 5.52 -27.88 -5.09
C TYR A 382 6.24 -26.79 -5.88
N CYS A 383 7.18 -26.05 -5.28
CA CYS A 383 7.95 -25.05 -6.01
C CYS A 383 8.92 -25.69 -7.03
N LYS A 384 9.34 -26.95 -6.84
CA LYS A 384 10.14 -27.69 -7.84
C LYS A 384 9.27 -28.16 -9.01
N GLU A 385 8.05 -28.60 -8.74
CA GLU A 385 7.09 -29.02 -9.78
C GLU A 385 6.49 -27.84 -10.54
N ILE A 386 6.20 -26.74 -9.85
CA ILE A 386 5.57 -25.53 -10.37
C ILE A 386 6.44 -24.32 -10.01
N PRO A 387 7.48 -24.01 -10.82
CA PRO A 387 8.42 -22.92 -10.54
C PRO A 387 7.79 -21.56 -10.25
N ASP A 388 6.68 -21.24 -10.91
CA ASP A 388 5.98 -19.95 -10.76
C ASP A 388 5.28 -19.80 -9.40
N LEU A 389 5.07 -20.89 -8.66
CA LEU A 389 4.44 -20.85 -7.34
C LEU A 389 5.22 -19.98 -6.35
N LYS A 390 6.54 -19.84 -6.53
CA LYS A 390 7.38 -18.93 -5.73
C LYS A 390 6.83 -17.49 -5.68
N ASN A 391 6.16 -17.04 -6.75
CA ASN A 391 5.64 -15.68 -6.86
C ASN A 391 4.49 -15.41 -5.87
N GLU A 392 3.90 -16.46 -5.31
CA GLU A 392 2.84 -16.41 -4.29
C GLU A 392 3.39 -16.33 -2.85
N TYR A 393 4.70 -16.39 -2.66
CA TYR A 393 5.32 -16.43 -1.34
C TYR A 393 6.37 -15.33 -1.14
N ILE A 394 6.63 -15.03 0.13
CA ILE A 394 7.67 -14.13 0.60
C ILE A 394 8.46 -14.79 1.73
N LEU A 395 9.75 -14.48 1.82
CA LEU A 395 10.60 -14.82 2.95
C LEU A 395 10.65 -13.63 3.90
N LYS A 396 10.29 -13.86 5.17
CA LYS A 396 10.38 -12.84 6.21
C LYS A 396 11.38 -13.26 7.29
N PRO A 397 12.47 -12.50 7.51
CA PRO A 397 13.38 -12.76 8.63
C PRO A 397 12.63 -12.72 9.96
N ILE A 398 12.94 -13.67 10.83
CA ILE A 398 12.33 -13.73 12.17
C ILE A 398 12.82 -12.54 13.01
N ARG A 399 11.97 -12.03 13.91
CA ARG A 399 12.29 -10.98 14.91
C ARG A 399 12.84 -9.64 14.37
N SER A 400 12.91 -9.48 13.04
CA SER A 400 13.19 -8.20 12.38
C SER A 400 11.98 -7.27 12.45
N GLY A 401 12.21 -5.97 12.31
CA GLY A 401 11.15 -4.95 12.22
C GLY A 401 11.29 -4.13 10.94
N LYS A 402 10.34 -3.20 10.71
CA LYS A 402 10.40 -2.19 9.64
C LYS A 402 10.54 -2.78 8.22
N GLY A 403 10.08 -4.02 8.02
CA GLY A 403 10.17 -4.73 6.72
C GLY A 403 11.58 -5.14 6.31
N ASP A 404 12.58 -4.98 7.18
CA ASP A 404 13.98 -5.22 6.84
C ASP A 404 14.26 -6.70 6.53
N GLY A 405 14.95 -6.91 5.40
CA GLY A 405 15.33 -8.22 4.87
C GLY A 405 14.19 -9.08 4.29
N ILE A 406 12.98 -8.54 4.10
CA ILE A 406 11.90 -9.28 3.41
C ILE A 406 12.27 -9.47 1.94
N VAL A 407 12.11 -10.69 1.43
CA VAL A 407 12.39 -11.04 0.03
C VAL A 407 11.13 -11.62 -0.61
N PHE A 408 10.75 -11.11 -1.78
CA PHE A 408 9.63 -11.65 -2.55
C PHE A 408 10.12 -12.78 -3.45
N GLY A 409 9.37 -13.88 -3.52
CA GLY A 409 9.74 -14.98 -4.41
C GLY A 409 9.71 -14.58 -5.89
N GLU A 410 8.93 -13.56 -6.26
CA GLU A 410 8.92 -13.00 -7.62
C GLU A 410 10.22 -12.27 -8.00
N ASP A 411 10.99 -11.80 -7.02
CA ASP A 411 12.26 -11.09 -7.24
C ASP A 411 13.46 -12.05 -7.36
N LEU A 412 13.29 -13.34 -7.02
CA LEU A 412 14.33 -14.36 -7.11
C LEU A 412 14.13 -15.26 -8.32
N ASP A 413 15.22 -15.77 -8.89
CA ASP A 413 15.13 -16.91 -9.80
C ASP A 413 14.75 -18.19 -9.04
N THR A 414 14.22 -19.18 -9.75
CA THR A 414 13.73 -20.43 -9.15
C THR A 414 14.82 -21.20 -8.40
N LYS A 415 16.06 -21.19 -8.91
CA LYS A 415 17.15 -21.94 -8.29
C LYS A 415 17.54 -21.30 -6.97
N GLU A 416 17.64 -19.97 -6.92
CA GLU A 416 17.90 -19.22 -5.71
C GLU A 416 16.77 -19.40 -4.69
N TRP A 417 15.51 -19.30 -5.12
CA TRP A 417 14.35 -19.53 -4.25
C TRP A 417 14.39 -20.91 -3.58
N ILE A 418 14.56 -21.98 -4.37
CA ILE A 418 14.65 -23.35 -3.85
C ILE A 418 15.84 -23.51 -2.90
N SER A 419 17.00 -22.96 -3.25
CA SER A 419 18.20 -22.99 -2.39
C SER A 419 17.94 -22.36 -1.02
N ARG A 420 17.25 -21.21 -0.99
CA ARG A 420 16.87 -20.55 0.27
C ARG A 420 15.89 -21.38 1.08
N LEU A 421 14.88 -21.99 0.44
CA LEU A 421 13.94 -22.87 1.13
C LEU A 421 14.62 -24.13 1.70
N GLU A 422 15.55 -24.74 0.95
CA GLU A 422 16.32 -25.89 1.41
C GLU A 422 17.18 -25.55 2.63
N GLY A 423 17.74 -24.33 2.69
CA GLY A 423 18.43 -23.81 3.88
C GLY A 423 17.55 -23.68 5.13
N LEU A 424 16.22 -23.66 4.98
CA LEU A 424 15.26 -23.58 6.08
C LEU A 424 14.73 -24.95 6.54
N ARG A 425 15.20 -26.08 5.95
CA ARG A 425 14.80 -27.44 6.37
C ARG A 425 15.19 -27.79 7.81
N CYS A 426 16.05 -27.00 8.43
CA CYS A 426 16.36 -27.10 9.85
C CYS A 426 15.65 -25.99 10.63
N ALA A 427 14.99 -26.34 11.75
CA ALA A 427 14.36 -25.35 12.62
C ALA A 427 15.39 -24.48 13.38
N ALA A 428 16.65 -24.94 13.48
CA ALA A 428 17.70 -24.26 14.22
C ALA A 428 17.91 -22.81 13.75
N LEU A 429 18.26 -21.95 14.69
CA LEU A 429 18.56 -20.55 14.40
C LEU A 429 19.85 -20.45 13.58
N ILE A 430 19.75 -19.75 12.44
CA ILE A 430 20.86 -19.37 11.57
C ILE A 430 20.98 -17.86 11.71
N PRO A 431 22.07 -17.35 12.29
CA PRO A 431 22.25 -15.91 12.50
C PRO A 431 22.05 -15.12 11.21
N GLY A 432 21.05 -14.23 11.19
CA GLY A 432 20.70 -13.41 10.02
C GLY A 432 20.10 -14.18 8.82
N GLY A 433 19.88 -15.50 8.94
CA GLY A 433 19.40 -16.36 7.86
C GLY A 433 18.03 -17.00 8.09
N THR A 434 17.59 -17.18 9.35
CA THR A 434 16.29 -17.82 9.63
C THR A 434 15.13 -16.92 9.20
N CYS A 435 14.27 -17.46 8.33
CA CYS A 435 13.08 -16.79 7.81
C CYS A 435 11.87 -17.72 7.93
N ILE A 436 10.67 -17.15 8.07
CA ILE A 436 9.44 -17.88 7.74
C ILE A 436 9.18 -17.76 6.22
N VAL A 437 8.45 -18.73 5.67
CA VAL A 437 7.83 -18.60 4.34
C VAL A 437 6.38 -18.22 4.56
N GLN A 438 5.93 -17.08 4.04
CA GLN A 438 4.55 -16.63 4.19
C GLN A 438 3.91 -16.40 2.83
N ARG A 439 2.64 -16.79 2.67
CA ARG A 439 1.87 -16.43 1.48
C ARG A 439 1.80 -14.92 1.35
N LYS A 440 2.09 -14.43 0.15
CA LYS A 440 1.94 -13.03 -0.24
C LYS A 440 0.46 -12.65 -0.24
N VAL A 441 0.09 -11.70 0.62
CA VAL A 441 -1.27 -11.12 0.63
C VAL A 441 -1.42 -10.22 -0.59
N LYS A 442 -2.39 -10.52 -1.46
CA LYS A 442 -2.66 -9.74 -2.68
C LYS A 442 -3.64 -8.62 -2.34
N GLN A 443 -3.11 -7.42 -2.13
CA GLN A 443 -3.96 -6.27 -1.79
C GLN A 443 -4.89 -5.89 -2.93
N ILE A 444 -6.09 -5.42 -2.57
CA ILE A 444 -7.08 -4.88 -3.51
C ILE A 444 -6.49 -3.61 -4.15
N LEU A 445 -6.02 -3.73 -5.40
CA LEU A 445 -5.45 -2.60 -6.15
C LEU A 445 -6.54 -1.58 -6.48
N CYS A 446 -6.23 -0.28 -6.38
CA CYS A 446 -7.13 0.78 -6.81
C CYS A 446 -7.65 0.56 -8.26
N ALA A 447 -6.78 0.04 -9.14
CA ALA A 447 -7.08 -0.25 -10.54
C ALA A 447 -8.26 -1.22 -10.78
N THR A 448 -8.56 -2.10 -9.82
CA THR A 448 -9.65 -3.09 -9.93
C THR A 448 -10.87 -2.71 -9.12
N ARG A 449 -10.83 -1.60 -8.35
CA ARG A 449 -11.96 -1.16 -7.54
C ARG A 449 -13.12 -0.74 -8.45
N PRO A 450 -14.33 -1.31 -8.29
CA PRO A 450 -15.46 -1.00 -9.16
C PRO A 450 -15.78 0.49 -9.27
N SER A 451 -15.67 1.25 -8.17
CA SER A 451 -15.91 2.70 -8.17
C SER A 451 -14.91 3.46 -9.02
N HIS A 452 -13.62 3.11 -8.92
CA HIS A 452 -12.54 3.72 -9.69
C HIS A 452 -12.66 3.41 -11.19
N VAL A 453 -12.92 2.16 -11.54
CA VAL A 453 -13.14 1.74 -12.92
C VAL A 453 -14.36 2.47 -13.52
N ALA A 454 -15.44 2.61 -12.75
CA ALA A 454 -16.65 3.32 -13.18
C ALA A 454 -16.39 4.81 -13.40
N GLU A 455 -15.62 5.45 -12.53
CA GLU A 455 -15.23 6.86 -12.69
C GLU A 455 -14.41 7.09 -13.96
N VAL A 456 -13.40 6.23 -14.21
CA VAL A 456 -12.60 6.28 -15.45
C VAL A 456 -13.50 6.11 -16.67
N SER A 457 -14.41 5.13 -16.67
CA SER A 457 -15.35 4.92 -17.78
C SER A 457 -16.27 6.13 -18.00
N ASN A 458 -16.82 6.69 -16.93
CA ASN A 458 -17.71 7.85 -17.01
C ASN A 458 -16.96 9.10 -17.51
N THR A 459 -15.72 9.30 -17.08
CA THR A 459 -14.89 10.42 -17.52
C THR A 459 -14.51 10.29 -19.00
N LEU A 460 -14.12 9.09 -19.46
CA LEU A 460 -13.89 8.83 -20.88
C LEU A 460 -15.16 9.04 -21.70
N ARG A 461 -16.33 8.60 -21.21
CA ARG A 461 -17.61 8.82 -21.91
C ARG A 461 -17.93 10.32 -22.01
N LYS A 462 -17.77 11.07 -20.93
CA LYS A 462 -18.10 12.50 -20.87
C LYS A 462 -17.12 13.35 -21.69
N SER A 463 -15.84 13.28 -21.36
CA SER A 463 -14.81 14.19 -21.87
C SER A 463 -13.99 13.60 -23.02
N GLY A 464 -13.95 12.28 -23.17
CA GLY A 464 -13.12 11.60 -24.18
C GLY A 464 -11.62 11.61 -23.88
N ILE A 465 -11.17 12.18 -22.76
CA ILE A 465 -9.77 12.20 -22.36
C ILE A 465 -9.67 12.31 -20.83
N LEU A 466 -8.65 11.68 -20.24
CA LEU A 466 -8.27 11.91 -18.85
C LEU A 466 -6.79 11.58 -18.61
N LYS A 467 -6.24 12.13 -17.51
CA LYS A 467 -4.91 11.80 -16.99
C LYS A 467 -5.05 11.14 -15.62
N VAL A 468 -4.33 10.04 -15.42
CA VAL A 468 -4.11 9.41 -14.11
C VAL A 468 -2.66 9.64 -13.71
N SER A 469 -2.41 10.09 -12.47
CA SER A 469 -1.07 10.22 -11.91
C SER A 469 -0.83 9.12 -10.89
N LEU A 470 0.05 8.15 -11.19
CA LEU A 470 0.42 7.11 -10.24
C LEU A 470 1.35 7.66 -9.16
N GLN A 471 1.03 7.39 -7.89
CA GLN A 471 1.87 7.74 -6.73
C GLN A 471 2.82 6.59 -6.34
N PHE A 472 3.00 5.63 -7.23
CA PHE A 472 3.84 4.45 -7.05
C PHE A 472 4.48 4.06 -8.39
N LYS A 473 5.59 3.32 -8.32
CA LYS A 473 6.30 2.83 -9.49
C LYS A 473 5.51 1.67 -10.12
N ASP A 474 5.27 1.75 -11.43
CA ASP A 474 4.57 0.70 -12.19
C ASP A 474 5.18 0.52 -13.59
N ASP A 475 6.46 0.20 -13.65
CA ASP A 475 7.20 0.04 -14.91
C ASP A 475 6.68 -1.14 -15.77
N ALA A 476 5.95 -2.07 -15.14
CA ALA A 476 5.32 -3.21 -15.78
C ALA A 476 3.89 -2.93 -16.28
N SER A 477 3.35 -1.71 -16.07
CA SER A 477 2.00 -1.32 -16.50
C SER A 477 0.87 -2.17 -15.88
N LYS A 478 1.08 -2.74 -14.69
CA LYS A 478 0.08 -3.60 -14.01
C LYS A 478 -1.20 -2.82 -13.70
N TYR A 479 -1.11 -1.55 -13.30
CA TYR A 479 -2.26 -0.70 -13.07
C TYR A 479 -3.10 -0.55 -14.34
N LEU A 480 -2.45 -0.20 -15.46
CA LEU A 480 -3.14 0.05 -16.73
C LEU A 480 -3.77 -1.23 -17.29
N GLN A 481 -3.07 -2.36 -17.16
CA GLN A 481 -3.58 -3.67 -17.55
C GLN A 481 -4.87 -4.01 -16.80
N ASN A 482 -4.84 -3.89 -15.47
CA ASN A 482 -5.98 -4.20 -14.62
C ASN A 482 -7.16 -3.24 -14.86
N LEU A 483 -6.87 -1.96 -15.09
CA LEU A 483 -7.89 -0.96 -15.41
C LEU A 483 -8.62 -1.30 -16.71
N ILE A 484 -7.90 -1.65 -17.79
CA ILE A 484 -8.52 -2.00 -19.07
C ILE A 484 -9.35 -3.28 -18.96
N LEU A 485 -8.86 -4.30 -18.24
CA LEU A 485 -9.63 -5.51 -17.95
C LEU A 485 -10.91 -5.22 -17.16
N GLY A 486 -10.83 -4.33 -16.16
CA GLY A 486 -12.00 -3.87 -15.41
C GLY A 486 -13.01 -3.12 -16.29
N LEU A 487 -12.55 -2.21 -17.15
CA LEU A 487 -13.38 -1.48 -18.10
C LEU A 487 -14.08 -2.43 -19.08
N HIS A 488 -13.38 -3.48 -19.52
CA HIS A 488 -13.95 -4.52 -20.38
C HIS A 488 -15.05 -5.30 -19.66
N LYS A 489 -14.73 -5.85 -18.49
CA LYS A 489 -15.63 -6.69 -17.70
C LYS A 489 -16.92 -5.96 -17.31
N ASN A 490 -16.82 -4.68 -16.92
CA ASN A 490 -17.91 -3.99 -16.23
C ASN A 490 -18.58 -2.86 -17.02
N HIS A 491 -17.94 -2.33 -18.07
CA HIS A 491 -18.43 -1.13 -18.77
C HIS A 491 -18.48 -1.25 -20.30
N GLY A 492 -18.38 -2.47 -20.83
CA GLY A 492 -18.52 -2.72 -22.27
C GLY A 492 -17.37 -2.17 -23.11
N HIS A 493 -16.21 -1.88 -22.50
CA HIS A 493 -15.01 -1.61 -23.29
C HIS A 493 -14.59 -2.93 -23.98
N GLY A 494 -14.07 -2.84 -25.20
CA GLY A 494 -13.58 -4.02 -25.91
C GLY A 494 -12.22 -4.46 -25.37
N LEU A 495 -11.79 -5.65 -25.74
CA LEU A 495 -10.46 -6.13 -25.37
C LEU A 495 -9.34 -5.32 -26.03
N PRO A 496 -8.12 -5.33 -25.46
CA PRO A 496 -6.94 -4.75 -26.09
C PRO A 496 -6.65 -5.35 -27.45
N THR A 497 -6.25 -4.52 -28.41
CA THR A 497 -5.76 -4.97 -29.71
C THR A 497 -4.29 -5.31 -29.61
N THR A 498 -3.88 -6.50 -30.05
CA THR A 498 -2.48 -6.89 -30.10
C THR A 498 -1.73 -6.06 -31.15
N HIS A 499 -0.55 -5.57 -30.76
CA HIS A 499 0.25 -4.69 -31.62
C HIS A 499 1.07 -5.49 -32.66
N SER A 500 1.50 -6.71 -32.31
CA SER A 500 2.09 -7.70 -33.23
C SER A 500 2.00 -9.10 -32.62
N ALA A 501 2.29 -10.15 -33.40
CA ALA A 501 2.26 -11.55 -32.94
C ALA A 501 3.26 -11.86 -31.78
N SER A 502 4.19 -10.96 -31.47
CA SER A 502 5.28 -11.19 -30.50
C SER A 502 5.28 -10.26 -29.28
N ARG A 503 4.41 -9.23 -29.20
CA ARG A 503 4.49 -8.17 -28.16
C ARG A 503 3.22 -7.91 -27.35
N GLY A 504 2.32 -8.89 -27.21
CA GLY A 504 1.18 -8.78 -26.29
C GLY A 504 0.32 -7.52 -26.52
N TRP A 505 -0.19 -6.92 -25.43
CA TRP A 505 -1.07 -5.73 -25.45
C TRP A 505 -0.33 -4.39 -25.39
N PHE A 506 0.89 -4.39 -24.83
CA PHE A 506 1.65 -3.18 -24.56
C PHE A 506 2.89 -3.13 -25.44
N TRP A 507 3.22 -1.94 -25.93
CA TRP A 507 4.46 -1.73 -26.66
C TRP A 507 5.15 -0.43 -26.26
N ASP A 508 6.47 -0.45 -26.44
CA ASP A 508 7.33 0.66 -26.12
C ASP A 508 7.32 1.72 -27.22
N VAL A 509 7.12 2.96 -26.81
CA VAL A 509 7.24 4.15 -27.63
C VAL A 509 8.44 4.93 -27.11
N ARG A 510 9.60 4.62 -27.69
CA ARG A 510 10.88 5.26 -27.38
C ARG A 510 11.70 5.45 -28.66
N PRO A 511 12.55 6.49 -28.76
CA PRO A 511 13.54 6.61 -29.81
C PRO A 511 14.37 5.32 -29.91
N ASN A 512 14.37 4.70 -31.08
CA ASN A 512 15.16 3.48 -31.33
C ASN A 512 15.82 3.55 -32.71
N SER A 513 17.12 3.27 -32.80
CA SER A 513 17.85 3.25 -34.06
C SER A 513 18.21 1.84 -34.54
N THR A 514 17.90 0.79 -33.77
CA THR A 514 18.42 -0.56 -34.00
C THR A 514 17.37 -1.66 -34.08
N THR A 515 16.16 -1.46 -33.54
CA THR A 515 15.08 -2.47 -33.55
C THR A 515 13.77 -1.88 -34.05
N PHE A 516 13.29 -2.36 -35.21
CA PHE A 516 12.11 -1.84 -35.90
C PHE A 516 10.95 -2.85 -35.90
N GLN A 517 9.71 -2.36 -36.07
CA GLN A 517 8.50 -3.18 -36.08
C GLN A 517 8.39 -4.10 -37.31
N THR A 518 9.02 -3.70 -38.43
CA THR A 518 9.22 -4.51 -39.64
C THR A 518 10.71 -4.49 -40.01
N PRO A 519 11.21 -5.43 -40.83
CA PRO A 519 12.62 -5.47 -41.23
C PRO A 519 13.11 -4.21 -41.96
N SER A 520 12.21 -3.34 -42.44
CA SER A 520 12.54 -2.21 -43.32
C SER A 520 11.96 -0.85 -42.90
N HIS A 521 11.02 -0.76 -41.95
CA HIS A 521 10.36 0.50 -41.61
C HIS A 521 10.10 0.67 -40.10
N GLN A 522 10.42 1.87 -39.60
CA GLN A 522 10.19 2.32 -38.24
C GLN A 522 8.87 3.08 -38.11
N ALA A 523 8.09 2.81 -37.05
CA ALA A 523 6.90 3.60 -36.77
C ALA A 523 7.28 5.04 -36.36
N ARG A 524 6.59 6.06 -36.91
CA ARG A 524 6.87 7.48 -36.62
C ARG A 524 6.80 7.81 -35.11
N SER A 525 5.98 7.09 -34.35
CA SER A 525 5.92 7.22 -32.90
C SER A 525 7.23 6.88 -32.19
N GLU A 526 8.07 6.02 -32.78
CA GLU A 526 9.35 5.55 -32.25
C GLU A 526 10.54 6.40 -32.75
N THR A 527 10.30 7.45 -33.53
CA THR A 527 11.34 8.39 -33.99
C THR A 527 11.40 9.64 -33.10
N MET A 528 12.49 10.40 -33.23
CA MET A 528 12.64 11.70 -32.57
C MET A 528 11.96 12.87 -33.31
N GLN A 529 11.52 12.65 -34.55
CA GLN A 529 10.91 13.68 -35.39
C GLN A 529 9.56 14.14 -34.82
N GLU A 530 9.01 15.24 -35.30
CA GLU A 530 7.62 15.57 -35.00
C GLU A 530 6.65 14.47 -35.49
N PHE A 531 5.52 14.34 -34.80
CA PHE A 531 4.39 13.54 -35.25
C PHE A 531 3.19 14.48 -35.43
N PRO A 532 2.87 14.88 -36.67
CA PRO A 532 1.76 15.79 -36.97
C PRO A 532 0.40 15.26 -36.50
N TRP A 533 -0.63 16.10 -36.61
CA TRP A 533 -2.01 15.76 -36.23
C TRP A 533 -2.47 14.44 -36.84
N HIS A 534 -2.89 13.51 -35.98
CA HIS A 534 -3.43 12.23 -36.39
C HIS A 534 -4.37 11.64 -35.33
N THR A 535 -5.05 10.57 -35.74
CA THR A 535 -5.69 9.58 -34.87
C THR A 535 -5.00 8.24 -35.06
N ASP A 536 -4.91 7.42 -34.02
CA ASP A 536 -4.27 6.10 -34.09
C ASP A 536 -5.06 5.17 -35.02
N CYS A 537 -4.34 4.40 -35.85
CA CYS A 537 -4.93 3.41 -36.78
C CYS A 537 -6.00 3.97 -37.73
N SER A 538 -5.90 5.23 -38.16
CA SER A 538 -6.87 5.87 -39.06
C SER A 538 -7.12 5.13 -40.39
N TYR A 539 -6.19 4.27 -40.80
CA TYR A 539 -6.22 3.44 -42.02
C TYR A 539 -6.88 2.06 -41.84
N GLU A 540 -7.27 1.68 -40.62
CA GLU A 540 -7.97 0.41 -40.37
C GLU A 540 -9.49 0.62 -40.54
N GLU A 541 -10.22 -0.40 -41.00
CA GLU A 541 -11.70 -0.39 -41.08
C GLU A 541 -12.34 -0.18 -39.69
N ALA A 542 -11.76 -0.84 -38.70
CA ALA A 542 -12.16 -0.78 -37.29
C ALA A 542 -11.02 -0.17 -36.46
N PRO A 543 -10.82 1.16 -36.52
CA PRO A 543 -9.83 1.81 -35.68
C PRO A 543 -10.13 1.56 -34.21
N ALA A 544 -9.08 1.51 -33.38
CA ALA A 544 -9.26 1.42 -31.93
C ALA A 544 -9.94 2.70 -31.43
N LYS A 545 -11.06 2.54 -30.72
CA LYS A 545 -11.77 3.69 -30.15
C LYS A 545 -10.98 4.36 -29.04
N TYR A 546 -10.18 3.60 -28.30
CA TYR A 546 -9.41 4.15 -27.19
C TYR A 546 -7.94 3.76 -27.25
N PHE A 547 -7.08 4.64 -26.76
CA PHE A 547 -5.69 4.33 -26.48
C PHE A 547 -5.24 4.96 -25.17
N ALA A 548 -4.12 4.46 -24.64
CA ALA A 548 -3.47 5.03 -23.49
C ALA A 548 -1.95 5.13 -23.69
N LEU A 549 -1.37 6.13 -23.05
CA LEU A 549 0.07 6.38 -22.98
C LEU A 549 0.49 6.49 -21.52
N GLN A 550 1.28 5.53 -21.04
CA GLN A 550 1.95 5.61 -19.75
C GLN A 550 3.35 6.20 -19.92
N VAL A 551 3.69 7.20 -19.11
CA VAL A 551 5.02 7.79 -19.05
C VAL A 551 5.90 6.96 -18.11
N LEU A 552 6.84 6.22 -18.68
CA LEU A 552 7.91 5.54 -17.93
C LEU A 552 9.10 6.47 -17.73
N ARG A 553 9.33 7.35 -18.71
CA ARG A 553 10.28 8.46 -18.67
C ARG A 553 9.84 9.56 -19.63
N GLU A 554 9.60 10.75 -19.11
CA GLU A 554 9.29 11.96 -19.87
C GLU A 554 10.49 12.48 -20.66
N ASP A 555 10.24 13.43 -21.57
CA ASP A 555 11.31 14.18 -22.22
C ASP A 555 11.88 15.21 -21.24
N ARG A 556 13.19 15.17 -21.00
CA ARG A 556 13.86 16.09 -20.06
C ARG A 556 14.63 17.22 -20.74
N CYS A 557 14.50 17.33 -22.06
CA CYS A 557 15.24 18.26 -22.91
C CYS A 557 14.32 19.28 -23.59
N GLY A 558 13.09 19.46 -23.10
CA GLY A 558 12.14 20.45 -23.61
C GLY A 558 11.35 20.03 -24.85
N GLY A 559 11.41 18.75 -25.24
CA GLY A 559 10.67 18.19 -26.38
C GLY A 559 9.46 17.34 -25.97
N GLY A 560 8.95 16.56 -26.92
CA GLY A 560 8.00 15.46 -26.69
C GLY A 560 6.63 15.85 -26.11
N THR A 561 6.24 17.12 -26.21
CA THR A 561 4.93 17.67 -25.82
C THR A 561 3.84 17.00 -26.63
N LEU A 562 2.82 16.48 -25.93
CA LEU A 562 1.63 15.88 -26.54
C LEU A 562 0.55 16.96 -26.66
N SER A 563 0.25 17.37 -27.88
CA SER A 563 -0.81 18.32 -28.19
C SER A 563 -2.08 17.55 -28.54
N VAL A 564 -3.23 17.94 -27.99
CA VAL A 564 -4.52 17.29 -28.25
C VAL A 564 -5.61 18.30 -28.57
N MET A 565 -6.44 18.00 -29.57
CA MET A 565 -7.53 18.86 -30.03
C MET A 565 -8.86 18.11 -30.05
N ASN A 566 -9.90 18.70 -29.45
CA ASN A 566 -11.22 18.10 -29.42
C ASN A 566 -11.90 18.21 -30.79
N VAL A 567 -12.31 17.07 -31.35
CA VAL A 567 -12.89 17.02 -32.70
C VAL A 567 -14.24 17.75 -32.78
N GLY A 568 -15.05 17.74 -31.72
CA GLY A 568 -16.32 18.48 -31.70
C GLY A 568 -16.10 19.99 -31.78
N LYS A 569 -15.10 20.51 -31.04
CA LYS A 569 -14.70 21.92 -31.15
C LYS A 569 -14.13 22.25 -32.53
N LEU A 570 -13.24 21.41 -33.05
CA LEU A 570 -12.67 21.57 -34.39
C LEU A 570 -13.77 21.62 -35.45
N SER A 571 -14.76 20.73 -35.36
CA SER A 571 -15.87 20.67 -36.33
C SER A 571 -16.74 21.93 -36.30
N SER A 572 -16.84 22.62 -35.17
CA SER A 572 -17.55 23.91 -35.07
C SER A 572 -16.82 25.08 -35.74
N MET A 573 -15.53 24.92 -36.02
CA MET A 573 -14.69 25.91 -36.72
C MET A 573 -14.65 25.69 -38.25
N LEU A 574 -15.21 24.58 -38.73
CA LEU A 574 -15.28 24.26 -40.15
C LEU A 574 -16.62 24.71 -40.75
N SER A 575 -16.61 25.00 -42.05
CA SER A 575 -17.82 25.32 -42.80
C SER A 575 -18.79 24.12 -42.81
N PRO A 576 -20.12 24.36 -42.78
CA PRO A 576 -21.11 23.28 -42.85
C PRO A 576 -20.94 22.38 -44.08
N SER A 577 -20.53 22.96 -45.22
CA SER A 577 -20.21 22.24 -46.45
C SER A 577 -19.01 21.30 -46.28
N THR A 578 -17.98 21.74 -45.57
CA THR A 578 -16.80 20.93 -45.29
C THR A 578 -17.12 19.77 -44.35
N CYS A 579 -17.88 19.99 -43.27
CA CYS A 579 -18.36 18.91 -42.43
C CYS A 579 -19.18 17.88 -43.23
N ALA A 580 -20.10 18.34 -44.09
CA ALA A 580 -20.90 17.45 -44.94
C ALA A 580 -20.04 16.63 -45.90
N ALA A 581 -19.03 17.22 -46.52
CA ALA A 581 -18.11 16.52 -47.40
C ALA A 581 -17.25 15.49 -46.65
N LEU A 582 -16.73 15.84 -45.46
CA LEU A 582 -15.91 14.94 -44.63
C LEU A 582 -16.70 13.73 -44.10
N LEU A 583 -18.03 13.85 -43.97
CA LEU A 583 -18.94 12.75 -43.57
C LEU A 583 -19.20 11.74 -44.70
N ARG A 584 -18.93 12.08 -45.97
CA ARG A 584 -19.14 11.18 -47.11
C ARG A 584 -17.95 10.23 -47.29
N PRO A 585 -18.18 9.00 -47.79
CA PRO A 585 -17.12 8.02 -48.06
C PRO A 585 -16.33 8.34 -49.35
N GLU A 586 -15.78 9.54 -49.44
CA GLU A 586 -15.10 10.08 -50.63
C GLU A 586 -13.59 10.24 -50.43
N PHE A 587 -13.01 9.50 -49.47
CA PHE A 587 -11.58 9.55 -49.17
C PHE A 587 -10.98 8.15 -49.25
N ARG A 588 -9.92 8.02 -50.06
CA ARG A 588 -9.04 6.87 -50.01
C ARG A 588 -8.00 7.10 -48.91
N ILE A 589 -7.88 6.13 -48.02
CA ILE A 589 -6.97 6.15 -46.87
C ILE A 589 -6.00 4.97 -47.05
N ASP A 590 -4.75 5.27 -47.39
CA ASP A 590 -3.74 4.25 -47.65
C ASP A 590 -3.18 3.67 -46.34
N VAL A 591 -2.87 2.37 -46.34
CA VAL A 591 -2.16 1.74 -45.21
C VAL A 591 -0.70 2.21 -45.27
N PRO A 592 -0.16 2.83 -44.20
CA PRO A 592 1.21 3.29 -44.18
C PRO A 592 2.20 2.14 -44.43
N PRO A 593 3.34 2.38 -45.13
CA PRO A 593 4.31 1.33 -45.46
C PRO A 593 4.77 0.50 -44.25
N GLU A 594 4.91 1.15 -43.09
CA GLU A 594 5.32 0.53 -41.84
C GLU A 594 4.29 -0.45 -41.23
N PHE A 595 3.05 -0.48 -41.74
CA PHE A 595 1.94 -1.29 -41.19
C PHE A 595 1.30 -2.25 -42.22
N VAL A 596 1.90 -2.44 -43.40
CA VAL A 596 1.38 -3.37 -44.41
C VAL A 596 1.54 -4.82 -43.92
N LYS A 597 0.42 -5.49 -43.64
CA LYS A 597 0.36 -6.89 -43.17
C LYS A 597 0.30 -7.91 -44.32
N SER A 598 -0.31 -7.55 -45.44
CA SER A 598 -0.42 -8.38 -46.65
C SER A 598 -0.64 -7.51 -47.89
N ASP A 599 -0.30 -8.01 -49.08
CA ASP A 599 -0.44 -7.26 -50.34
C ASP A 599 -1.89 -7.08 -50.81
N ALA A 600 -2.85 -7.76 -50.18
CA ALA A 600 -4.25 -7.80 -50.60
C ALA A 600 -5.08 -6.59 -50.14
N SER A 601 -4.64 -5.85 -49.11
CA SER A 601 -5.42 -4.74 -48.52
C SER A 601 -4.53 -3.54 -48.23
N ARG A 602 -4.31 -2.70 -49.25
CA ARG A 602 -3.39 -1.55 -49.19
C ARG A 602 -4.08 -0.20 -48.93
N HIS A 603 -5.40 -0.14 -48.94
CA HIS A 603 -6.16 1.08 -48.66
C HIS A 603 -7.60 0.75 -48.29
N ILE A 604 -8.28 1.70 -47.65
CA ILE A 604 -9.74 1.70 -47.46
C ILE A 604 -10.35 2.93 -48.13
N ILE A 605 -11.64 2.87 -48.47
CA ILE A 605 -12.42 4.03 -48.91
C ILE A 605 -13.47 4.31 -47.85
N GLY A 606 -13.47 5.52 -47.29
CA GLY A 606 -14.35 5.86 -46.19
C GLY A 606 -14.45 7.35 -45.92
N SER A 607 -15.29 7.71 -44.96
CA SER A 607 -15.41 9.09 -44.47
C SER A 607 -14.27 9.42 -43.52
N LEU A 608 -13.85 10.69 -43.49
CA LEU A 608 -12.91 11.15 -42.47
C LEU A 608 -13.63 11.50 -41.17
N MET A 609 -14.84 12.04 -41.27
CA MET A 609 -15.65 12.46 -40.13
C MET A 609 -16.82 11.49 -39.89
N ALA A 610 -17.27 11.44 -38.64
CA ALA A 610 -18.45 10.71 -38.23
C ALA A 610 -19.26 11.50 -37.20
N ALA A 611 -20.57 11.28 -37.21
CA ALA A 611 -21.48 11.87 -36.24
C ALA A 611 -21.60 10.99 -34.98
N ASP A 612 -21.77 11.62 -33.82
CA ASP A 612 -22.14 10.91 -32.61
C ASP A 612 -23.62 10.50 -32.60
N SER A 613 -24.06 9.89 -31.49
CA SER A 613 -25.44 9.45 -31.31
C SER A 613 -26.47 10.60 -31.32
N SER A 614 -26.03 11.85 -31.16
CA SER A 614 -26.89 13.04 -31.27
C SER A 614 -26.94 13.62 -32.69
N GLY A 615 -26.15 13.05 -33.62
CA GLY A 615 -26.01 13.55 -34.98
C GLY A 615 -24.97 14.65 -35.13
N ALA A 616 -24.25 15.02 -34.07
CA ALA A 616 -23.22 16.05 -34.13
C ALA A 616 -21.91 15.48 -34.72
N PRO A 617 -21.28 16.16 -35.70
CA PRO A 617 -19.97 15.75 -36.22
C PRO A 617 -18.91 15.93 -35.13
N SER A 618 -18.56 14.86 -34.44
CA SER A 618 -17.67 14.92 -33.27
C SER A 618 -16.59 13.84 -33.29
N MET A 619 -16.47 13.10 -34.38
CA MET A 619 -15.50 12.03 -34.55
C MET A 619 -14.72 12.22 -35.84
N LEU A 620 -13.42 11.93 -35.80
CA LEU A 620 -12.53 12.06 -36.95
C LEU A 620 -11.57 10.88 -36.99
N ARG A 621 -11.23 10.42 -38.19
CA ARG A 621 -10.03 9.64 -38.47
C ARG A 621 -9.18 10.40 -39.46
N PHE A 622 -7.94 10.67 -39.07
CA PHE A 622 -7.08 11.55 -39.85
C PHE A 622 -5.62 11.15 -39.68
N ARG A 623 -4.88 11.19 -40.77
CA ARG A 623 -3.42 11.19 -40.82
C ARG A 623 -3.06 11.75 -42.18
N GLU A 624 -2.49 12.95 -42.20
CA GLU A 624 -2.36 13.73 -43.43
C GLU A 624 -1.67 13.00 -44.60
N ASP A 625 -0.58 12.28 -44.33
CA ASP A 625 0.30 11.70 -45.34
C ASP A 625 -0.27 10.46 -46.06
N ILE A 626 -1.50 10.04 -45.73
CA ILE A 626 -2.14 8.84 -46.30
C ILE A 626 -3.53 9.10 -46.89
N LEU A 627 -3.92 10.36 -47.08
CA LEU A 627 -5.24 10.73 -47.56
C LEU A 627 -5.23 11.18 -49.01
N THR A 628 -6.10 10.57 -49.82
CA THR A 628 -6.40 11.00 -51.20
C THR A 628 -7.90 11.29 -51.35
N PRO A 629 -8.30 12.55 -51.59
CA PRO A 629 -9.71 12.88 -51.86
C PRO A 629 -10.13 12.34 -53.24
N LEU A 630 -11.37 11.85 -53.35
CA LEU A 630 -11.91 11.23 -54.56
C LEU A 630 -12.87 12.15 -55.35
N SER A 631 -13.22 13.32 -54.79
CA SER A 631 -14.08 14.33 -55.41
C SER A 631 -13.51 15.74 -55.23
N VAL A 632 -14.01 16.70 -56.00
CA VAL A 632 -13.58 18.13 -55.89
C VAL A 632 -14.00 18.69 -54.54
N GLU A 633 -15.18 18.32 -54.06
CA GLU A 633 -15.71 18.72 -52.76
C GLU A 633 -14.90 18.12 -51.61
N ALA A 634 -14.52 16.83 -51.71
CA ALA A 634 -13.65 16.19 -50.74
C ALA A 634 -12.26 16.83 -50.70
N ALA A 635 -11.72 17.25 -51.86
CA ALA A 635 -10.45 17.95 -51.93
C ALA A 635 -10.52 19.33 -51.26
N ALA A 636 -11.55 20.12 -51.54
CA ALA A 636 -11.76 21.42 -50.90
C ALA A 636 -11.94 21.29 -49.38
N ALA A 637 -12.73 20.30 -48.93
CA ALA A 637 -12.96 20.04 -47.52
C ALA A 637 -11.69 19.59 -46.78
N LEU A 638 -10.85 18.77 -47.42
CA LEU A 638 -9.56 18.37 -46.86
C LEU A 638 -8.60 19.57 -46.75
N THR A 639 -8.58 20.46 -47.74
CA THR A 639 -7.79 21.69 -47.67
C THR A 639 -8.26 22.60 -46.53
N GLU A 640 -9.57 22.85 -46.41
CA GLU A 640 -10.09 23.66 -45.31
C GLU A 640 -9.79 23.04 -43.93
N LEU A 641 -9.91 21.72 -43.78
CA LEU A 641 -9.53 21.02 -42.55
C LEU A 641 -8.06 21.24 -42.19
N LYS A 642 -7.15 21.13 -43.17
CA LYS A 642 -5.71 21.36 -42.95
C LYS A 642 -5.42 22.80 -42.57
N ASP A 643 -5.99 23.75 -43.28
CA ASP A 643 -5.81 25.18 -43.01
C ASP A 643 -6.35 25.54 -41.61
N CYS A 644 -7.50 24.97 -41.23
CA CYS A 644 -8.09 25.13 -39.90
C CYS A 644 -7.16 24.60 -38.80
N LEU A 645 -6.57 23.41 -38.98
CA LEU A 645 -5.63 22.82 -38.02
C LEU A 645 -4.35 23.65 -37.80
N LEU A 646 -3.99 24.50 -38.77
CA LEU A 646 -2.86 25.44 -38.67
C LEU A 646 -3.29 26.81 -38.13
N GLY A 647 -4.60 27.07 -38.05
CA GLY A 647 -5.18 28.35 -37.65
C GLY A 647 -5.03 28.68 -36.17
N LEU A 648 -5.06 29.98 -35.86
CA LEU A 648 -4.91 30.51 -34.48
C LEU A 648 -6.05 30.05 -33.54
N GLU A 649 -7.25 29.84 -34.06
CA GLU A 649 -8.40 29.36 -33.28
C GLU A 649 -8.17 27.94 -32.75
N VAL A 650 -7.65 27.03 -33.57
CA VAL A 650 -7.29 25.68 -33.14
C VAL A 650 -6.14 25.71 -32.15
N GLN A 651 -5.14 26.57 -32.35
CA GLN A 651 -4.03 26.74 -31.40
C GLN A 651 -4.52 27.18 -30.02
N ALA A 652 -5.49 28.09 -29.95
CA ALA A 652 -6.07 28.56 -28.68
C ALA A 652 -6.86 27.48 -27.93
N GLU A 653 -7.50 26.56 -28.66
CA GLU A 653 -8.30 25.47 -28.07
C GLU A 653 -7.51 24.16 -27.86
N THR A 654 -6.27 24.09 -28.37
CA THR A 654 -5.40 22.93 -28.23
C THR A 654 -4.87 22.83 -26.81
N LEU A 655 -4.97 21.62 -26.23
CA LEU A 655 -4.34 21.33 -24.95
C LEU A 655 -2.91 20.83 -25.19
N HIS A 656 -1.92 21.55 -24.69
CA HIS A 656 -0.52 21.17 -24.74
C HIS A 656 -0.09 20.49 -23.44
N LEU A 657 0.04 19.17 -23.48
CA LEU A 657 0.49 18.37 -22.36
C LEU A 657 2.02 18.25 -22.41
N THR A 658 2.68 19.18 -21.73
CA THR A 658 4.16 19.24 -21.63
C THR A 658 4.71 18.12 -20.74
N PRO A 659 6.03 17.86 -20.76
CA PRO A 659 6.67 16.93 -19.81
C PRO A 659 6.36 17.24 -18.34
N ASP A 660 6.29 18.52 -17.96
CA ASP A 660 5.91 18.93 -16.59
C ASP A 660 4.46 18.55 -16.26
N CYS A 661 3.57 18.58 -17.26
CA CYS A 661 2.20 18.10 -17.12
C CYS A 661 2.12 16.57 -17.09
N LEU A 662 3.11 15.86 -17.60
CA LEU A 662 3.13 14.40 -17.76
C LEU A 662 4.45 13.78 -17.24
N PRO A 663 4.79 13.95 -15.95
CA PRO A 663 5.98 13.33 -15.38
C PRO A 663 5.83 11.80 -15.34
N ARG A 664 6.93 11.08 -15.14
CA ARG A 664 6.94 9.64 -14.87
C ARG A 664 5.81 9.21 -13.93
N GLY A 665 5.11 8.14 -14.31
CA GLY A 665 3.93 7.64 -13.61
C GLY A 665 2.60 8.25 -14.10
N SER A 666 2.64 9.22 -15.02
CA SER A 666 1.44 9.73 -15.68
C SER A 666 0.91 8.73 -16.71
N ILE A 667 -0.41 8.56 -16.78
CA ILE A 667 -1.11 7.80 -17.81
C ILE A 667 -2.17 8.69 -18.44
N VAL A 668 -2.09 8.92 -19.74
CA VAL A 668 -3.15 9.59 -20.51
C VAL A 668 -4.00 8.50 -21.16
N LEU A 669 -5.32 8.54 -20.94
CA LEU A 669 -6.30 7.70 -21.64
C LEU A 669 -7.15 8.61 -22.52
N MET A 670 -7.45 8.16 -23.75
CA MET A 670 -8.11 9.00 -24.74
C MET A 670 -9.07 8.19 -25.62
N ASP A 671 -10.21 8.78 -25.94
CA ASP A 671 -11.10 8.39 -27.03
C ASP A 671 -10.52 8.92 -28.33
N ASN A 672 -9.87 8.00 -29.05
CA ASN A 672 -9.16 8.21 -30.30
C ASN A 672 -10.05 8.75 -31.42
N HIS A 673 -11.38 8.58 -31.34
CA HIS A 673 -12.28 9.12 -32.34
C HIS A 673 -12.59 10.59 -32.08
N ARG A 674 -12.65 11.00 -30.80
CA ARG A 674 -13.11 12.33 -30.38
C ARG A 674 -11.97 13.35 -30.19
N TRP A 675 -10.72 12.89 -30.26
CA TRP A 675 -9.55 13.71 -30.04
C TRP A 675 -8.49 13.43 -31.11
N LEU A 676 -8.01 14.51 -31.74
CA LEU A 676 -6.79 14.50 -32.52
C LEU A 676 -5.59 14.67 -31.60
N HIS A 677 -4.47 14.06 -31.95
CA HIS A 677 -3.22 14.24 -31.22
C HIS A 677 -2.03 14.45 -32.15
N ALA A 678 -1.09 15.26 -31.66
CA ALA A 678 0.19 15.53 -32.29
C ALA A 678 1.29 15.52 -31.22
N ARG A 679 2.53 15.34 -31.65
CA ARG A 679 3.72 15.43 -30.80
C ARG A 679 4.74 16.30 -31.50
N ASN A 680 5.31 17.27 -30.79
CA ASN A 680 6.49 17.97 -31.31
C ASN A 680 7.72 17.06 -31.29
N GLU A 681 8.86 17.58 -31.72
CA GLU A 681 10.12 16.85 -31.73
C GLU A 681 10.48 16.33 -30.32
N VAL A 682 10.96 15.09 -30.25
CA VAL A 682 11.53 14.52 -29.02
C VAL A 682 12.98 14.94 -28.95
N MET A 683 13.39 15.50 -27.81
CA MET A 683 14.73 16.02 -27.59
C MET A 683 15.53 15.13 -26.63
N ASP A 684 14.86 14.30 -25.80
CA ASP A 684 15.51 13.27 -24.98
C ASP A 684 15.49 11.90 -25.70
N PRO A 685 16.64 11.34 -26.13
CA PRO A 685 16.70 10.02 -26.77
C PRO A 685 16.29 8.88 -25.83
N GLU A 686 16.31 9.10 -24.52
CA GLU A 686 15.90 8.11 -23.53
C GLU A 686 14.42 8.24 -23.12
N ARG A 687 13.66 9.16 -23.73
CA ARG A 687 12.21 9.28 -23.53
C ARG A 687 11.54 7.93 -23.76
N HIS A 688 10.71 7.50 -22.82
CA HIS A 688 10.10 6.18 -22.85
C HIS A 688 8.64 6.23 -22.40
N LEU A 689 7.73 5.95 -23.33
CA LEU A 689 6.33 5.70 -23.02
C LEU A 689 5.96 4.24 -23.28
N ARG A 690 4.90 3.78 -22.63
CA ARG A 690 4.20 2.55 -22.98
C ARG A 690 2.82 2.84 -23.54
N ARG A 691 2.49 2.25 -24.67
CA ARG A 691 1.21 2.43 -25.36
C ARG A 691 0.38 1.16 -25.33
N VAL A 692 -0.94 1.32 -25.29
CA VAL A 692 -1.96 0.27 -25.48
C VAL A 692 -3.16 0.86 -26.21
N ARG A 693 -3.84 0.05 -27.01
CA ARG A 693 -5.09 0.37 -27.72
C ARG A 693 -6.12 -0.71 -27.41
N TRP A 694 -7.40 -0.34 -27.34
CA TRP A 694 -8.48 -1.31 -27.11
C TRP A 694 -9.79 -0.86 -27.75
N HIS A 695 -10.75 -1.78 -27.81
CA HIS A 695 -12.07 -1.55 -28.42
C HIS A 695 -11.98 -1.11 -29.88
N ALA A 696 -11.38 -1.96 -30.71
CA ALA A 696 -11.50 -1.83 -32.17
C ALA A 696 -12.97 -2.01 -32.57
N SER A 697 -13.50 -1.02 -33.26
CA SER A 697 -14.89 -1.00 -33.73
C SER A 697 -14.94 -0.28 -35.08
N PRO A 698 -15.80 -0.70 -36.03
CA PRO A 698 -15.98 0.01 -37.29
C PRO A 698 -16.17 1.50 -37.07
N PHE A 699 -15.46 2.33 -37.83
CA PHE A 699 -15.66 3.77 -37.75
C PHE A 699 -17.08 4.10 -38.22
N PRO A 700 -17.89 4.87 -37.45
CA PRO A 700 -19.30 5.04 -37.76
C PRO A 700 -19.49 5.77 -39.10
N ALA A 701 -19.80 5.04 -40.17
CA ALA A 701 -20.16 5.64 -41.44
C ALA A 701 -21.64 6.06 -41.39
N VAL A 702 -21.97 7.23 -41.95
CA VAL A 702 -23.37 7.56 -42.23
C VAL A 702 -23.87 6.55 -43.25
N THR A 703 -24.74 5.65 -42.82
CA THR A 703 -25.52 4.82 -43.75
C THR A 703 -26.51 5.78 -44.40
N MET A 704 -26.34 6.06 -45.69
CA MET A 704 -27.32 6.84 -46.46
C MET A 704 -28.65 6.12 -46.54
#